data_AF-A0A7W3XUZ1-F1
#
_entry.id   AF-A0A7W3XUZ1-F1
#
_cell.length_a   1.000
_cell.length_b   1.000
_cell.length_c   1.000
_cell.angle_alpha   90.00
_cell.angle_beta   90.00
_cell.angle_gamma   90.00
#
_symmetry.space_group_name_H-M   'P 1'
#
loop_
_entity.id
_entity.type
_entity.pdbx_description
1 polymer ?
#
loop_
_entity_poly.entity_id
_entity_poly.type
_entity_poly.pdbx_seq_one_letter_code
_entity_poly.pdbx_strand_id
1 'polypeptide(L)'
;MTGGSAATPPQEMERLRRYLEAMVAARGCPVHTAVAFNAAYFGYELDGEGYGKGPFDIDAFPSLTLGDEVPALPVGALVRIRTGADPLYAEILYKEGHHPRVEDADVPAWVSGAPPGARGPEDSPGASHPVRRELLVPDLTAFGPTLQPDEARLKRFRTRGRWLNEDGHVIVDARYASAQEAAFDDMEAFLQHLLTHRRESLLSPHVPVSVAHLVEDGSEEGLRAALVGLLEVVDHALRTGESLRRWGHYVLTRRCIGRALSGDAPLGGSDLRALVCSLERGAAPPTRRRHGVNGSRTVYTAVGPWLRGVEGAGPLLTGMEYAVSVCRANLAVTDFIRRDTNHGLRVKSDTRITLDDDFESGGIWRSHHPGSEEPEPGDPLHAAGRGWRSVVDPPSDATRPPTVVEEEKVAEASLVDLPLRDDAALGRSTDLRIGDSEIRWKIPLRLAHLMEDRLPLRPLVREELLHTGVESFSARLELEHPGGDLDEVEAVQEVTLDLKPESGMLRGVRWPIDFFPGINLHAQWPRGGRVLRLHTVELEVPVEIDGKPVSHDYDASVLLREGAPGTDRDGDSSVGLDTRQLVLRAVRRFGRLTPTGHALLVRTTLARAIYDTRPAPHQILALDRALDELLAEGHLYAATGSIDTNGEPHHPGRPGEPGVALIGYAPRAVEKPRSAPGFGIPPQSTGAEHTVHGFLRRLPPGSEPSDAQRAAYRKHCRRVGKADGWELPRGYTFVEEHSRRR
;
A
#
# COMPACT_ATOMS: atom_id res chain seq x y z
N MET A 1 12.67 36.74 -0.35
CA MET A 1 11.82 35.54 -0.16
C MET A 1 11.75 35.11 1.31
N THR A 2 12.85 35.09 2.07
CA THR A 2 12.80 34.74 3.52
C THR A 2 11.95 35.67 4.38
N GLY A 3 11.73 36.93 3.96
CA GLY A 3 10.79 37.85 4.61
C GLY A 3 9.32 37.65 4.22
N GLY A 4 8.96 36.56 3.53
CA GLY A 4 7.59 36.26 3.10
C GLY A 4 7.22 36.81 1.70
N SER A 5 5.98 36.55 1.31
CA SER A 5 5.38 36.86 0.01
C SER A 5 5.34 38.36 -0.26
N ALA A 6 5.01 39.17 0.76
CA ALA A 6 5.01 40.63 0.67
C ALA A 6 6.41 41.22 0.40
N ALA A 7 7.47 40.56 0.87
CA ALA A 7 8.86 40.97 0.64
C ALA A 7 9.48 40.34 -0.62
N THR A 8 8.71 39.54 -1.37
CA THR A 8 9.19 38.84 -2.56
C THR A 8 8.91 39.65 -3.83
N PRO A 9 9.92 39.94 -4.67
CA PRO A 9 9.70 40.66 -5.92
C PRO A 9 8.66 39.98 -6.81
N PRO A 10 7.73 40.72 -7.44
CA PRO A 10 6.66 40.12 -8.25
C PRO A 10 7.16 39.21 -9.37
N GLN A 11 8.31 39.51 -9.98
CA GLN A 11 8.90 38.70 -11.05
C GLN A 11 9.37 37.33 -10.55
N GLU A 12 9.95 37.27 -9.34
CA GLU A 12 10.38 36.02 -8.71
C GLU A 12 9.18 35.20 -8.24
N MET A 13 8.17 35.87 -7.66
CA MET A 13 6.90 35.22 -7.31
C MET A 13 6.24 34.60 -8.55
N GLU A 14 6.21 35.32 -9.67
CA GLU A 14 5.64 34.83 -10.92
C GLU A 14 6.44 33.66 -11.51
N ARG A 15 7.76 33.68 -11.37
CA ARG A 15 8.63 32.58 -11.79
C ARG A 15 8.39 31.33 -10.95
N LEU A 16 8.33 31.49 -9.63
CA LEU A 16 8.02 30.40 -8.70
C LEU A 16 6.64 29.81 -8.99
N ARG A 17 5.61 30.66 -9.16
CA ARG A 17 4.25 30.23 -9.50
C ARG A 17 4.22 29.38 -10.76
N ARG A 18 4.83 29.84 -11.86
CA ARG A 18 4.90 29.08 -13.11
C ARG A 18 5.63 27.74 -12.96
N TYR A 19 6.72 27.71 -12.20
CA TYR A 19 7.43 26.47 -11.89
C TYR A 19 6.55 25.49 -11.11
N LEU A 20 5.88 25.97 -10.05
CA LEU A 20 5.03 25.13 -9.20
C LEU A 20 3.81 24.61 -9.97
N GLU A 21 3.16 25.43 -10.79
CA GLU A 21 2.05 24.97 -11.65
C GLU A 21 2.49 23.88 -12.63
N ALA A 22 3.67 24.03 -13.24
CA ALA A 22 4.25 23.02 -14.12
C ALA A 22 4.62 21.74 -13.35
N MET A 23 5.13 21.88 -12.11
CA MET A 23 5.48 20.75 -11.24
C MET A 23 4.26 19.94 -10.83
N VAL A 24 3.18 20.60 -10.39
CA VAL A 24 1.91 19.93 -10.06
C VAL A 24 1.34 19.21 -11.29
N ALA A 25 1.44 19.83 -12.47
CA ALA A 25 1.00 19.21 -13.71
C ALA A 25 1.84 17.99 -14.11
N ALA A 26 3.16 18.03 -13.89
CA ALA A 26 4.09 16.96 -14.23
C ALA A 26 3.95 15.74 -13.32
N ARG A 27 3.75 15.96 -12.01
CA ARG A 27 3.58 14.86 -11.04
C ARG A 27 2.24 14.13 -11.18
N GLY A 28 1.20 14.80 -11.65
CA GLY A 28 -0.12 14.19 -11.88
C GLY A 28 -0.91 13.82 -10.62
N CYS A 29 -0.35 13.99 -9.42
CA CYS A 29 -0.96 13.75 -8.12
C CYS A 29 -1.22 15.06 -7.34
N PRO A 30 -1.90 15.05 -6.17
CA PRO A 30 -1.96 16.23 -5.32
C PRO A 30 -0.55 16.57 -4.83
N VAL A 31 -0.28 17.86 -4.73
CA VAL A 31 0.98 18.37 -4.18
C VAL A 31 0.66 19.16 -2.93
N HIS A 32 1.20 18.73 -1.81
CA HIS A 32 1.13 19.46 -0.55
C HIS A 32 2.11 20.64 -0.55
N THR A 33 1.84 21.71 0.21
CA THR A 33 2.77 22.86 0.36
C THR A 33 4.18 22.42 0.76
N ALA A 34 4.32 21.42 1.64
CA ALA A 34 5.62 20.86 2.03
C ALA A 34 6.38 20.21 0.85
N VAL A 35 5.67 19.46 0.01
CA VAL A 35 6.22 18.82 -1.19
C VAL A 35 6.64 19.88 -2.22
N ALA A 36 5.82 20.92 -2.40
CA ALA A 36 6.15 22.05 -3.25
C ALA A 36 7.40 22.81 -2.75
N PHE A 37 7.53 22.96 -1.44
CA PHE A 37 8.73 23.52 -0.83
C PHE A 37 9.95 22.66 -1.14
N ASN A 38 9.90 21.35 -0.92
CA ASN A 38 11.00 20.45 -1.27
C ASN A 38 11.36 20.56 -2.75
N ALA A 39 10.37 20.62 -3.63
CA ALA A 39 10.59 20.75 -5.07
C ALA A 39 11.35 22.04 -5.42
N ALA A 40 10.88 23.18 -4.92
CA ALA A 40 11.52 24.47 -5.16
C ALA A 40 12.90 24.59 -4.49
N TYR A 41 13.06 24.03 -3.28
CA TYR A 41 14.26 24.19 -2.46
C TYR A 41 15.37 23.21 -2.85
N PHE A 42 15.04 21.93 -3.00
CA PHE A 42 16.00 20.87 -3.34
C PHE A 42 16.17 20.65 -4.85
N GLY A 43 15.39 21.36 -5.68
CA GLY A 43 15.57 21.39 -7.13
C GLY A 43 14.99 20.17 -7.85
N TYR A 44 13.68 19.94 -7.72
CA TYR A 44 12.99 18.88 -8.44
C TYR A 44 12.94 19.17 -9.95
N GLU A 45 13.40 18.22 -10.76
CA GLU A 45 13.43 18.31 -12.22
C GLU A 45 12.12 17.83 -12.86
N LEU A 46 11.63 18.58 -13.85
CA LEU A 46 10.35 18.32 -14.53
C LEU A 46 10.44 17.34 -15.72
N ASP A 47 11.64 16.91 -16.10
CA ASP A 47 11.89 16.06 -17.27
C ASP A 47 11.79 14.56 -16.96
N GLY A 48 11.33 14.20 -15.76
CA GLY A 48 11.13 12.82 -15.31
C GLY A 48 12.21 12.31 -14.36
N GLU A 49 13.26 13.09 -14.12
CA GLU A 49 14.35 12.70 -13.19
C GLU A 49 14.04 13.05 -11.73
N GLY A 50 13.08 13.95 -11.47
CA GLY A 50 12.66 14.35 -10.14
C GLY A 50 13.83 14.83 -9.27
N TYR A 51 14.06 14.17 -8.14
CA TYR A 51 15.20 14.37 -7.24
C TYR A 51 16.41 13.47 -7.55
N GLY A 52 16.39 12.66 -8.62
CA GLY A 52 17.44 11.67 -8.93
C GLY A 52 18.84 12.27 -9.11
N LYS A 53 18.93 13.56 -9.41
CA LYS A 53 20.19 14.34 -9.50
C LYS A 53 20.40 15.28 -8.30
N GLY A 54 19.50 15.23 -7.33
CA GLY A 54 19.46 16.09 -6.17
C GLY A 54 20.59 15.80 -5.17
N PRO A 55 20.93 16.78 -4.32
CA PRO A 55 22.06 16.72 -3.40
C PRO A 55 21.76 15.95 -2.10
N PHE A 56 21.12 14.79 -2.19
CA PHE A 56 20.70 14.03 -1.04
C PHE A 56 21.69 12.94 -0.68
N ASP A 57 21.98 12.82 0.63
CA ASP A 57 22.40 11.55 1.20
C ASP A 57 21.14 10.70 1.44
N ILE A 58 20.80 9.88 0.46
CA ILE A 58 19.59 9.04 0.49
C ILE A 58 19.64 8.00 1.62
N ASP A 59 20.84 7.62 2.08
CA ASP A 59 21.01 6.65 3.16
C ASP A 59 20.74 7.24 4.54
N ALA A 60 20.79 8.57 4.67
CA ALA A 60 20.42 9.31 5.86
C ALA A 60 18.91 9.52 6.01
N PHE A 61 18.08 9.09 5.05
CA PHE A 61 16.64 9.24 5.15
C PHE A 61 16.06 8.37 6.27
N PRO A 62 15.04 8.89 7.01
CA PRO A 62 14.32 8.09 8.00
C PRO A 62 13.77 6.82 7.35
N SER A 63 13.96 5.71 8.05
CA SER A 63 13.64 4.38 7.53
C SER A 63 12.41 3.82 8.22
N LEU A 64 11.46 3.29 7.44
CA LEU A 64 10.22 2.71 7.93
C LEU A 64 9.81 1.49 7.11
N THR A 65 8.88 0.71 7.61
CA THR A 65 8.16 -0.32 6.86
C THR A 65 6.75 -0.49 7.41
N LEU A 66 5.91 -1.25 6.72
CA LEU A 66 4.52 -1.48 7.12
C LEU A 66 4.46 -2.07 8.54
N GLY A 67 3.65 -1.45 9.40
CA GLY A 67 3.44 -1.86 10.79
C GLY A 67 4.54 -1.43 11.75
N ASP A 68 5.56 -0.69 11.31
CA ASP A 68 6.57 -0.15 12.22
C ASP A 68 5.96 0.90 13.17
N GLU A 69 6.48 0.94 14.40
CA GLU A 69 6.37 2.11 15.27
C GLU A 69 7.54 3.07 14.95
N VAL A 70 7.25 4.25 14.41
CA VAL A 70 8.27 5.23 13.97
C VAL A 70 8.00 6.62 14.54
N PRO A 71 9.01 7.50 14.65
CA PRO A 71 8.75 8.92 14.89
C PRO A 71 7.75 9.47 13.86
N ALA A 72 6.79 10.29 14.29
CA ALA A 72 5.78 10.85 13.41
C ALA A 72 6.42 11.59 12.22
N LEU A 73 6.04 11.20 11.01
CA LEU A 73 6.55 11.79 9.77
C LEU A 73 5.53 12.79 9.21
N PRO A 74 5.96 14.00 8.80
CA PRO A 74 5.08 14.92 8.09
C PRO A 74 4.97 14.57 6.60
N VAL A 75 3.96 15.13 5.95
CA VAL A 75 3.91 15.19 4.48
C VAL A 75 5.12 15.98 3.97
N GLY A 76 5.74 15.53 2.88
CA GLY A 76 7.03 16.04 2.39
C GLY A 76 8.25 15.40 3.06
N ALA A 77 8.08 14.45 3.99
CA ALA A 77 9.22 13.66 4.45
C ALA A 77 9.77 12.81 3.30
N LEU A 78 11.07 12.92 3.02
CA LEU A 78 11.78 12.00 2.13
C LEU A 78 12.25 10.81 2.97
N VAL A 79 11.85 9.61 2.57
CA VAL A 79 11.93 8.40 3.39
C VAL A 79 12.58 7.25 2.64
N ARG A 80 13.03 6.27 3.42
CA ARG A 80 13.56 4.99 2.95
C ARG A 80 12.70 3.84 3.48
N ILE A 81 11.83 3.30 2.64
CA ILE A 81 11.00 2.15 3.01
C ILE A 81 11.86 0.89 2.92
N ARG A 82 12.07 0.24 4.07
CA ARG A 82 12.87 -0.99 4.17
C ARG A 82 12.14 -2.11 3.46
N THR A 83 12.83 -2.73 2.50
CA THR A 83 12.43 -4.00 1.89
C THR A 83 13.45 -5.08 2.24
N GLY A 84 13.22 -6.32 1.80
CA GLY A 84 14.18 -7.42 2.00
C GLY A 84 15.47 -7.29 1.19
N ALA A 85 15.45 -6.49 0.12
CA ALA A 85 16.55 -6.27 -0.83
C ALA A 85 16.93 -4.78 -0.81
N ASP A 86 16.78 -4.08 -1.95
CA ASP A 86 16.97 -2.63 -2.02
C ASP A 86 15.82 -1.88 -1.34
N PRO A 87 16.12 -0.86 -0.53
CA PRO A 87 15.09 0.01 -0.01
C PRO A 87 14.37 0.75 -1.15
N LEU A 88 13.09 1.04 -0.93
CA LEU A 88 12.37 1.99 -1.77
C LEU A 88 12.57 3.40 -1.22
N TYR A 89 12.93 4.34 -2.10
CA TYR A 89 13.02 5.74 -1.75
C TYR A 89 11.75 6.46 -2.17
N ALA A 90 11.18 7.24 -1.28
CA ALA A 90 9.92 7.93 -1.52
C ALA A 90 9.87 9.31 -0.90
N GLU A 91 8.99 10.15 -1.43
CA GLU A 91 8.49 11.32 -0.72
C GLU A 91 7.07 11.03 -0.22
N ILE A 92 6.76 11.32 1.04
CA ILE A 92 5.39 11.17 1.54
C ILE A 92 4.54 12.29 0.96
N LEU A 93 3.59 11.96 0.07
CA LEU A 93 2.74 12.96 -0.57
C LEU A 93 1.47 13.27 0.18
N TYR A 94 0.95 12.28 0.91
CA TYR A 94 -0.32 12.35 1.59
C TYR A 94 -0.24 11.49 2.84
N LYS A 95 -0.94 11.94 3.88
CA LYS A 95 -1.00 11.29 5.18
C LYS A 95 -2.39 11.50 5.77
N GLU A 96 -2.90 10.47 6.43
CA GLU A 96 -4.17 10.51 7.15
C GLU A 96 -4.11 9.61 8.39
N GLY A 97 -5.03 9.84 9.31
CA GLY A 97 -5.27 8.92 10.43
C GLY A 97 -5.91 7.63 9.93
N HIS A 98 -5.52 6.50 10.53
CA HIS A 98 -6.02 5.18 10.18
C HIS A 98 -6.48 4.43 11.44
N HIS A 99 -7.48 5.01 12.11
CA HIS A 99 -8.03 4.52 13.36
C HIS A 99 -8.74 3.17 13.15
N PRO A 100 -8.46 2.14 13.97
CA PRO A 100 -8.94 0.76 13.76
C PRO A 100 -10.45 0.58 13.91
N ARG A 101 -11.17 1.60 14.37
CA ARG A 101 -12.65 1.58 14.47
C ARG A 101 -13.35 2.15 13.23
N VAL A 102 -12.60 2.59 12.23
CA VAL A 102 -13.12 3.11 10.97
C VAL A 102 -12.96 2.01 9.91
N GLU A 103 -13.95 1.12 9.85
CA GLU A 103 -14.02 0.07 8.82
C GLU A 103 -14.94 0.50 7.66
N ASP A 104 -16.07 1.13 8.00
CA ASP A 104 -17.07 1.62 7.07
C ASP A 104 -17.09 3.15 6.97
N ALA A 105 -17.89 3.67 6.03
CA ALA A 105 -18.10 5.10 5.86
C ALA A 105 -18.71 5.76 7.10
N ASP A 106 -19.60 5.07 7.83
CA ASP A 106 -20.22 5.59 9.05
C ASP A 106 -19.30 5.42 10.26
N VAL A 107 -18.87 6.54 10.83
CA VAL A 107 -17.86 6.58 11.90
C VAL A 107 -18.50 6.82 13.26
N PRO A 108 -18.04 6.13 14.33
CA PRO A 108 -18.43 6.47 15.70
C PRO A 108 -18.04 7.92 16.05
N ALA A 109 -18.98 8.68 16.62
CA ALA A 109 -18.80 10.11 16.88
C ALA A 109 -17.47 10.44 17.60
N TRP A 110 -17.09 9.65 18.60
CA TRP A 110 -15.89 9.92 19.39
C TRP A 110 -14.60 9.85 18.57
N VAL A 111 -14.53 9.10 17.47
CA VAL A 111 -13.31 9.01 16.65
C VAL A 111 -13.02 10.34 15.94
N SER A 112 -14.07 11.07 15.55
CA SER A 112 -13.95 12.34 14.82
C SER A 112 -13.44 13.44 15.74
N GLY A 113 -12.25 13.97 15.46
CA GLY A 113 -11.56 14.96 16.29
C GLY A 113 -10.95 14.39 17.57
N ALA A 114 -10.76 13.08 17.65
CA ALA A 114 -10.09 12.44 18.79
C ALA A 114 -8.62 12.87 18.86
N PRO A 115 -8.08 13.12 20.08
CA PRO A 115 -6.67 13.42 20.22
C PRO A 115 -5.81 12.19 19.86
N PRO A 116 -4.58 12.38 19.35
CA PRO A 116 -3.67 11.28 19.05
C PRO A 116 -3.47 10.34 20.25
N GLY A 117 -3.65 9.03 20.01
CA GLY A 117 -3.50 7.99 21.03
C GLY A 117 -4.77 7.62 21.80
N ALA A 118 -5.90 8.30 21.57
CA ALA A 118 -7.19 7.87 22.12
C ALA A 118 -7.60 6.51 21.53
N ARG A 119 -7.97 5.56 22.40
CA ARG A 119 -8.50 4.23 22.04
C ARG A 119 -9.99 4.09 22.36
N GLY A 120 -10.51 5.00 23.17
CA GLY A 120 -11.93 5.13 23.51
C GLY A 120 -12.25 6.49 24.14
N PRO A 121 -13.53 6.84 24.29
CA PRO A 121 -13.97 8.09 24.91
C PRO A 121 -13.60 8.21 26.40
N GLU A 122 -13.38 7.08 27.08
CA GLU A 122 -12.93 7.01 28.46
C GLU A 122 -11.44 7.31 28.67
N ASP A 123 -10.65 7.34 27.59
CA ASP A 123 -9.21 7.60 27.70
C ASP A 123 -8.95 9.07 28.03
N SER A 124 -8.21 9.29 29.12
CA SER A 124 -7.72 10.63 29.45
C SER A 124 -6.59 11.01 28.49
N PRO A 125 -6.66 12.16 27.79
CA PRO A 125 -5.56 12.65 26.96
C PRO A 125 -4.38 12.99 27.86
N GLY A 126 -3.37 12.11 27.93
CA GLY A 126 -2.28 12.27 28.90
C GLY A 126 -1.05 11.41 28.68
N ALA A 127 -0.95 10.68 27.57
CA ALA A 127 0.30 9.98 27.23
C ALA A 127 1.40 11.02 26.98
N SER A 128 2.55 10.87 27.65
CA SER A 128 3.70 11.77 27.44
C SER A 128 4.24 11.67 26.00
N HIS A 129 4.08 10.50 25.36
CA HIS A 129 4.43 10.24 23.98
C HIS A 129 3.25 9.52 23.30
N PRO A 130 2.27 10.26 22.75
CA PRO A 130 1.13 9.64 22.12
C PRO A 130 1.55 8.89 20.85
N VAL A 131 0.87 7.79 20.57
CA VAL A 131 1.06 6.99 19.36
C VAL A 131 -0.26 6.98 18.60
N ARG A 132 -0.21 7.31 17.31
CA ARG A 132 -1.38 7.31 16.42
C ARG A 132 -1.09 6.43 15.22
N ARG A 133 -2.05 5.60 14.83
CA ARG A 133 -1.95 4.85 13.58
C ARG A 133 -2.21 5.77 12.41
N GLU A 134 -1.28 5.81 11.46
CA GLU A 134 -1.32 6.69 10.30
C GLU A 134 -1.12 5.90 9.00
N LEU A 135 -1.84 6.28 7.95
CA LEU A 135 -1.62 5.82 6.59
C LEU A 135 -0.79 6.86 5.84
N LEU A 136 0.33 6.44 5.27
CA LEU A 136 1.24 7.26 4.47
C LEU A 136 1.17 6.83 3.00
N VAL A 137 1.00 7.78 2.10
CA VAL A 137 1.02 7.54 0.65
C VAL A 137 2.37 7.99 0.08
N PRO A 138 3.26 7.03 -0.26
CA PRO A 138 4.57 7.34 -0.82
C PRO A 138 4.52 7.62 -2.34
N ASP A 139 5.23 8.65 -2.78
CA ASP A 139 5.64 8.85 -4.18
C ASP A 139 6.97 8.15 -4.44
N LEU A 140 6.87 6.96 -5.01
CA LEU A 140 8.01 6.13 -5.41
C LEU A 140 8.69 6.61 -6.70
N THR A 141 8.13 7.63 -7.36
CA THR A 141 8.66 8.22 -8.60
C THR A 141 9.47 9.49 -8.33
N ALA A 142 9.44 10.01 -7.10
CA ALA A 142 10.07 11.27 -6.72
C ALA A 142 11.57 11.33 -7.01
N PHE A 143 12.27 10.20 -7.08
CA PHE A 143 13.72 10.10 -7.31
C PHE A 143 14.11 9.63 -8.71
N GLY A 144 13.17 9.66 -9.66
CA GLY A 144 13.41 9.34 -11.05
C GLY A 144 13.60 7.84 -11.33
N PRO A 145 13.78 7.45 -12.61
CA PRO A 145 13.69 6.07 -13.06
C PRO A 145 14.79 5.15 -12.53
N THR A 146 15.91 5.72 -12.05
CA THR A 146 17.04 4.92 -11.51
C THR A 146 16.70 4.29 -10.16
N LEU A 147 15.89 4.97 -9.35
CA LEU A 147 15.50 4.52 -8.00
C LEU A 147 14.02 4.12 -7.93
N GLN A 148 13.26 4.35 -8.99
CA GLN A 148 11.87 3.93 -9.10
C GLN A 148 11.80 2.40 -9.30
N PRO A 149 10.98 1.68 -8.51
CA PRO A 149 10.71 0.27 -8.78
C PRO A 149 9.91 0.13 -10.08
N ASP A 150 10.23 -0.90 -10.87
CA ASP A 150 9.40 -1.27 -12.01
C ASP A 150 7.98 -1.71 -11.56
N GLU A 151 7.03 -1.68 -12.50
CA GLU A 151 5.62 -1.95 -12.21
C GLU A 151 5.39 -3.40 -11.71
N ALA A 152 6.18 -4.36 -12.17
CA ALA A 152 6.09 -5.75 -11.72
C ALA A 152 6.60 -5.88 -10.28
N ARG A 153 7.70 -5.22 -9.91
CA ARG A 153 8.23 -5.11 -8.54
C ARG A 153 7.27 -4.40 -7.61
N LEU A 154 6.62 -3.33 -8.05
CA LEU A 154 5.61 -2.64 -7.25
C LEU A 154 4.36 -3.51 -7.03
N LYS A 155 3.86 -4.19 -8.07
CA LYS A 155 2.74 -5.14 -7.96
C LYS A 155 3.10 -6.28 -7.00
N ARG A 156 4.32 -6.82 -7.11
CA ARG A 156 4.89 -7.81 -6.18
C ARG A 156 4.87 -7.32 -4.72
N PHE A 157 5.28 -6.08 -4.46
CA PHE A 157 5.26 -5.51 -3.10
C PHE A 157 3.86 -5.33 -2.53
N ARG A 158 2.89 -4.90 -3.35
CA ARG A 158 1.48 -4.78 -2.95
C ARG A 158 0.85 -6.12 -2.63
N THR A 159 1.05 -7.12 -3.48
CA THR A 159 0.51 -8.48 -3.28
C THR A 159 1.06 -9.14 -2.02
N ARG A 160 2.31 -8.85 -1.64
CA ARG A 160 2.94 -9.38 -0.42
C ARG A 160 2.39 -8.78 0.87
N GLY A 161 1.84 -7.57 0.84
CA GLY A 161 1.33 -6.91 2.06
C GLY A 161 2.36 -6.74 3.19
N ARG A 162 3.68 -6.86 2.92
CA ARG A 162 4.74 -6.89 3.95
C ARG A 162 5.42 -5.55 4.18
N TRP A 163 5.58 -4.76 3.11
CA TRP A 163 6.31 -3.48 3.14
C TRP A 163 5.42 -2.31 2.72
N LEU A 164 4.48 -2.60 1.84
CA LEU A 164 3.35 -1.76 1.46
C LEU A 164 2.08 -2.60 1.70
N ASN A 165 0.95 -1.95 1.99
CA ASN A 165 -0.34 -2.62 1.97
C ASN A 165 -0.78 -2.93 0.52
N GLU A 166 -1.94 -3.55 0.35
CA GLU A 166 -2.50 -3.89 -0.96
C GLU A 166 -2.67 -2.68 -1.89
N ASP A 167 -2.96 -1.51 -1.32
CA ASP A 167 -3.11 -0.25 -2.04
C ASP A 167 -1.74 0.36 -2.44
N GLY A 168 -0.62 -0.11 -1.87
CA GLY A 168 0.70 0.47 -2.11
C GLY A 168 1.05 1.63 -1.16
N HIS A 169 0.40 1.71 -0.01
CA HIS A 169 0.62 2.67 1.08
C HIS A 169 1.39 2.03 2.23
N VAL A 170 1.87 2.85 3.17
CA VAL A 170 2.54 2.38 4.39
C VAL A 170 1.73 2.80 5.59
N ILE A 171 1.20 1.83 6.34
CA ILE A 171 0.55 2.07 7.62
C ILE A 171 1.60 1.94 8.73
N VAL A 172 1.70 2.94 9.60
CA VAL A 172 2.64 2.96 10.73
C VAL A 172 1.94 3.37 12.02
N ASP A 173 2.52 2.98 13.15
CA ASP A 173 2.16 3.53 14.45
C ASP A 173 3.10 4.72 14.75
N ALA A 174 2.64 5.93 14.43
CA ALA A 174 3.41 7.16 14.52
C ALA A 174 3.51 7.65 15.97
N ARG A 175 4.74 7.74 16.48
CA ARG A 175 5.06 8.20 17.84
C ARG A 175 5.47 9.67 17.82
N TYR A 176 4.75 10.49 18.58
CA TYR A 176 5.05 11.91 18.77
C TYR A 176 5.91 12.11 20.02
N ALA A 177 6.82 13.11 20.01
CA ALA A 177 7.67 13.33 21.17
C ALA A 177 6.91 14.00 22.32
N SER A 178 5.77 14.65 22.07
CA SER A 178 4.88 15.17 23.11
C SER A 178 3.43 15.31 22.62
N ALA A 179 2.49 15.51 23.55
CA ALA A 179 1.12 15.87 23.21
C ALA A 179 1.01 17.22 22.47
N GLN A 180 1.96 18.14 22.69
CA GLN A 180 2.02 19.41 21.98
C GLN A 180 2.41 19.20 20.51
N GLU A 181 3.43 18.38 20.25
CA GLU A 181 3.83 18.04 18.88
C GLU A 181 2.73 17.28 18.14
N ALA A 182 1.97 16.45 18.85
CA ALA A 182 0.83 15.72 18.30
C ALA A 182 -0.33 16.63 17.88
N ALA A 183 -0.37 17.88 18.38
CA ALA A 183 -1.37 18.88 18.04
C ALA A 183 -0.87 19.89 16.98
N PHE A 184 0.36 19.74 16.46
CA PHE A 184 0.84 20.59 15.38
C PHE A 184 0.01 20.40 14.11
N ASP A 185 -0.20 21.50 13.39
CA ASP A 185 -0.69 21.41 12.01
C ASP A 185 0.39 20.84 11.08
N ASP A 186 -0.02 20.49 9.86
CA ASP A 186 0.87 19.85 8.87
C ASP A 186 2.11 20.71 8.54
N MET A 187 2.01 22.03 8.59
CA MET A 187 3.10 22.95 8.27
C MET A 187 4.09 23.08 9.43
N GLU A 188 3.60 23.17 10.66
CA GLU A 188 4.43 23.22 11.84
C GLU A 188 5.14 21.89 12.08
N ALA A 189 4.46 20.76 11.84
CA ALA A 189 5.08 19.44 11.86
C ALA A 189 6.21 19.30 10.82
N PHE A 190 5.99 19.80 9.60
CA PHE A 190 7.02 19.82 8.55
C PHE A 190 8.20 20.74 8.88
N LEU A 191 7.93 21.94 9.38
CA LEU A 191 8.96 22.88 9.83
C LEU A 191 9.83 22.27 10.94
N GLN A 192 9.19 21.65 11.93
CA GLN A 192 9.89 20.98 13.02
C GLN A 192 10.78 19.85 12.49
N HIS A 193 10.24 18.99 11.61
CA HIS A 193 11.00 17.92 10.96
C HIS A 193 12.22 18.44 10.18
N LEU A 194 12.06 19.55 9.47
CA LEU A 194 13.15 20.19 8.73
C LEU A 194 14.28 20.65 9.66
N LEU A 195 13.94 21.22 10.81
CA LEU A 195 14.90 21.73 11.80
C LEU A 195 15.56 20.63 12.63
N THR A 196 14.88 19.50 12.87
CA THR A 196 15.39 18.41 13.71
C THR A 196 16.05 17.30 12.91
N HIS A 197 15.37 16.77 11.90
CA HIS A 197 15.81 15.57 11.17
C HIS A 197 16.51 15.89 9.84
N ARG A 198 16.27 17.06 9.26
CA ARG A 198 16.83 17.46 7.95
C ARG A 198 17.72 18.69 7.99
N ARG A 199 18.16 19.08 9.19
CA ARG A 199 19.01 20.26 9.39
C ARG A 199 20.26 20.19 8.51
N GLU A 200 20.93 19.04 8.47
CA GLU A 200 22.12 18.87 7.62
C GLU A 200 21.81 19.01 6.12
N SER A 201 20.65 18.56 5.66
CA SER A 201 20.22 18.76 4.26
C SER A 201 19.96 20.24 3.94
N LEU A 202 19.38 21.02 4.87
CA LEU A 202 19.16 22.46 4.70
C LEU A 202 20.46 23.26 4.71
N LEU A 203 21.43 22.80 5.49
CA LEU A 203 22.74 23.44 5.64
C LEU A 203 23.74 22.98 4.58
N SER A 204 23.41 21.91 3.85
CA SER A 204 24.28 21.28 2.87
C SER A 204 24.81 22.30 1.85
N PRO A 205 26.11 22.30 1.52
CA PRO A 205 26.66 23.19 0.51
C PRO A 205 26.22 22.82 -0.92
N HIS A 206 25.52 21.68 -1.05
CA HIS A 206 25.09 21.08 -2.31
C HIS A 206 23.68 21.49 -2.75
N VAL A 207 22.88 22.11 -1.87
CA VAL A 207 21.60 22.73 -2.29
C VAL A 207 21.86 24.05 -3.01
N PRO A 208 20.96 24.50 -3.92
CA PRO A 208 21.16 25.71 -4.71
C PRO A 208 21.51 26.96 -3.88
N VAL A 209 20.84 27.13 -2.72
CA VAL A 209 21.15 28.14 -1.70
C VAL A 209 20.84 27.57 -0.32
N SER A 210 21.86 27.41 0.54
CA SER A 210 21.64 26.92 1.92
C SER A 210 20.95 27.98 2.77
N VAL A 211 19.97 27.59 3.60
CA VAL A 211 19.17 28.54 4.40
C VAL A 211 20.06 29.34 5.35
N ALA A 212 21.15 28.75 5.86
CA ALA A 212 22.11 29.48 6.69
C ALA A 212 22.80 30.64 5.98
N HIS A 213 22.86 30.64 4.65
CA HIS A 213 23.37 31.80 3.89
C HIS A 213 22.33 32.90 3.70
N LEU A 214 21.04 32.57 3.92
CA LEU A 214 19.93 33.52 3.85
C LEU A 214 19.63 34.18 5.20
N VAL A 215 20.23 33.67 6.29
CA VAL A 215 20.07 34.14 7.66
C VAL A 215 21.40 34.73 8.13
N GLU A 216 21.41 35.98 8.57
CA GLU A 216 22.65 36.69 8.90
C GLU A 216 23.38 36.14 10.15
N ASP A 217 22.69 35.45 11.08
CA ASP A 217 23.30 34.99 12.35
C ASP A 217 23.36 33.47 12.59
N GLY A 218 22.84 32.63 11.67
CA GLY A 218 22.89 31.16 11.80
C GLY A 218 22.20 30.56 13.06
N SER A 219 21.49 31.37 13.86
CA SER A 219 20.72 30.93 15.01
C SER A 219 19.56 30.02 14.59
N GLU A 220 19.10 29.20 15.53
CA GLU A 220 17.96 28.32 15.28
C GLU A 220 16.68 29.12 15.06
N GLU A 221 16.50 30.21 15.80
CA GLU A 221 15.39 31.14 15.66
C GLU A 221 15.40 31.82 14.29
N GLY A 222 16.58 32.26 13.81
CA GLY A 222 16.75 32.85 12.49
C GLY A 222 16.45 31.86 11.36
N LEU A 223 16.92 30.61 11.49
CA LEU A 223 16.61 29.52 10.55
C LEU A 223 15.10 29.23 10.54
N ARG A 224 14.46 29.13 11.71
CA ARG A 224 13.01 28.92 11.83
C ARG A 224 12.24 30.05 11.14
N ALA A 225 12.58 31.30 11.40
CA ALA A 225 11.92 32.46 10.80
C ALA A 225 12.07 32.47 9.26
N ALA A 226 13.27 32.18 8.75
CA ALA A 226 13.50 32.11 7.31
C ALA A 226 12.70 30.98 6.63
N LEU A 227 12.64 29.80 7.25
CA LEU A 227 11.85 28.68 6.74
C LEU A 227 10.35 28.99 6.74
N VAL A 228 9.83 29.61 7.80
CA VAL A 228 8.43 30.07 7.86
C VAL A 228 8.13 31.03 6.70
N GLY A 229 9.00 32.01 6.47
CA GLY A 229 8.82 32.95 5.36
C GLY A 229 8.88 32.29 3.98
N LEU A 230 9.77 31.32 3.79
CA LEU A 230 9.85 30.56 2.53
C LEU A 230 8.63 29.66 2.30
N LEU A 231 8.15 28.98 3.35
CA LEU A 231 6.93 28.17 3.29
C LEU A 231 5.71 29.04 2.98
N GLU A 232 5.60 30.22 3.57
CA GLU A 232 4.52 31.17 3.28
C GLU A 232 4.59 31.68 1.83
N VAL A 233 5.78 31.93 1.28
CA VAL A 233 5.96 32.27 -0.15
C VAL A 233 5.47 31.14 -1.06
N VAL A 234 5.83 29.89 -0.76
CA VAL A 234 5.40 28.72 -1.54
C VAL A 234 3.88 28.54 -1.45
N ASP A 235 3.33 28.58 -0.24
CA ASP A 235 1.88 28.48 -0.02
C ASP A 235 1.10 29.58 -0.77
N HIS A 236 1.61 30.81 -0.74
CA HIS A 236 1.06 31.94 -1.47
C HIS A 236 1.09 31.73 -2.98
N ALA A 237 2.23 31.27 -3.53
CA ALA A 237 2.37 30.99 -4.96
C ALA A 237 1.39 29.91 -5.43
N LEU A 238 1.21 28.84 -4.64
CA LEU A 238 0.23 27.79 -4.92
C LEU A 238 -1.21 28.32 -4.86
N ARG A 239 -1.53 29.11 -3.84
CA ARG A 239 -2.88 29.68 -3.62
C ARG A 239 -3.29 30.67 -4.71
N THR A 240 -2.34 31.39 -5.29
CA THR A 240 -2.56 32.37 -6.37
C THR A 240 -2.39 31.79 -7.78
N GLY A 241 -2.11 30.49 -7.89
CA GLY A 241 -2.08 29.76 -9.16
C GLY A 241 -3.47 29.66 -9.78
N GLU A 242 -3.63 30.19 -10.99
CA GLU A 242 -4.92 30.18 -11.68
C GLU A 242 -5.29 28.77 -12.17
N SER A 243 -4.29 27.97 -12.50
CA SER A 243 -4.50 26.60 -12.99
C SER A 243 -4.78 25.59 -11.87
N LEU A 244 -4.69 26.01 -10.62
CA LEU A 244 -4.73 25.15 -9.44
C LEU A 244 -6.04 25.31 -8.64
N ARG A 245 -6.33 24.29 -7.84
CA ARG A 245 -7.42 24.22 -6.85
C ARG A 245 -6.86 23.57 -5.58
N ARG A 246 -7.41 23.94 -4.43
CA ARG A 246 -6.83 23.61 -3.12
C ARG A 246 -7.84 22.95 -2.18
N TRP A 247 -7.40 21.87 -1.53
CA TRP A 247 -8.04 21.22 -0.39
C TRP A 247 -7.04 21.18 0.77
N GLY A 248 -7.35 21.79 1.91
CA GLY A 248 -6.36 21.92 2.99
C GLY A 248 -5.07 22.56 2.47
N HIS A 249 -3.93 21.90 2.62
CA HIS A 249 -2.63 22.30 2.05
C HIS A 249 -2.28 21.60 0.74
N TYR A 250 -3.19 20.79 0.19
CA TYR A 250 -3.01 20.06 -1.06
C TYR A 250 -3.54 20.84 -2.25
N VAL A 251 -2.77 20.88 -3.33
CA VAL A 251 -3.22 21.45 -4.60
C VAL A 251 -3.29 20.40 -5.71
N LEU A 252 -4.27 20.59 -6.58
CA LEU A 252 -4.52 19.79 -7.76
C LEU A 252 -4.71 20.71 -8.97
N THR A 253 -4.36 20.23 -10.16
CA THR A 253 -4.69 20.98 -11.38
C THR A 253 -6.19 20.95 -11.64
N ARG A 254 -6.74 22.08 -12.08
CA ARG A 254 -8.14 22.19 -12.52
C ARG A 254 -8.48 21.21 -13.63
N ARG A 255 -7.51 20.90 -14.49
CA ARG A 255 -7.64 19.90 -15.57
C ARG A 255 -7.89 18.50 -15.01
N CYS A 256 -7.14 18.09 -13.98
CA CYS A 256 -7.32 16.80 -13.33
C CYS A 256 -8.73 16.67 -12.73
N ILE A 257 -9.16 17.70 -11.98
CA ILE A 257 -10.49 17.74 -11.37
C ILE A 257 -11.59 17.72 -12.44
N GLY A 258 -11.48 18.57 -13.46
CA GLY A 258 -12.49 18.70 -14.52
C GLY A 258 -12.66 17.43 -15.35
N ARG A 259 -11.55 16.74 -15.68
CA ARG A 259 -11.59 15.48 -16.46
C ARG A 259 -12.39 14.40 -15.73
N ALA A 260 -12.17 14.24 -14.42
CA ALA A 260 -12.86 13.23 -13.62
C ALA A 260 -14.34 13.57 -13.40
N LEU A 261 -14.65 14.84 -13.10
CA LEU A 261 -16.04 15.27 -12.88
C LEU A 261 -16.92 15.18 -14.12
N SER A 262 -16.33 15.21 -15.32
CA SER A 262 -17.05 15.16 -16.60
C SER A 262 -17.28 13.72 -17.10
N GLY A 263 -16.65 12.72 -16.48
CA GLY A 263 -16.77 11.32 -16.87
C GLY A 263 -17.73 10.54 -15.98
N ASP A 264 -18.21 9.41 -16.52
CA ASP A 264 -19.03 8.40 -15.83
C ASP A 264 -18.19 7.19 -15.36
N ALA A 265 -16.86 7.32 -15.39
CA ALA A 265 -15.96 6.31 -14.81
C ALA A 265 -16.09 6.30 -13.28
N PRO A 266 -15.67 5.22 -12.59
CA PRO A 266 -15.69 5.15 -11.12
C PRO A 266 -15.04 6.38 -10.47
N LEU A 267 -15.64 6.86 -9.38
CA LEU A 267 -15.29 8.11 -8.69
C LEU A 267 -15.44 9.37 -9.56
N GLY A 268 -16.24 9.27 -10.62
CA GLY A 268 -16.59 10.35 -11.54
C GLY A 268 -17.67 11.27 -10.98
N GLY A 269 -18.26 12.10 -11.84
CA GLY A 269 -19.23 13.10 -11.42
C GLY A 269 -20.49 12.52 -10.76
N SER A 270 -20.95 11.35 -11.19
CA SER A 270 -22.10 10.64 -10.61
C SER A 270 -21.86 10.22 -9.16
N ASP A 271 -20.69 9.61 -8.91
CA ASP A 271 -20.36 9.02 -7.61
C ASP A 271 -20.10 10.12 -6.58
N LEU A 272 -19.39 11.18 -6.97
CA LEU A 272 -19.18 12.32 -6.07
C LEU A 272 -20.50 13.06 -5.75
N ARG A 273 -21.47 13.06 -6.66
CA ARG A 273 -22.83 13.50 -6.33
C ARG A 273 -23.54 12.53 -5.38
N ALA A 274 -23.33 11.22 -5.54
CA ALA A 274 -23.88 10.21 -4.65
C ALA A 274 -23.34 10.33 -3.22
N LEU A 275 -22.04 10.62 -3.04
CA LEU A 275 -21.41 10.93 -1.75
C LEU A 275 -22.12 12.08 -1.05
N VAL A 276 -22.28 13.18 -1.78
CA VAL A 276 -22.98 14.36 -1.28
C VAL A 276 -24.43 14.03 -0.90
N CYS A 277 -25.15 13.30 -1.75
CA CYS A 277 -26.51 12.84 -1.45
C CYS A 277 -26.58 11.88 -0.26
N SER A 278 -25.52 11.11 0.03
CA SER A 278 -25.46 10.30 1.25
C SER A 278 -25.25 11.15 2.50
N LEU A 279 -24.43 12.20 2.44
CA LEU A 279 -24.26 13.14 3.55
C LEU A 279 -25.58 13.84 3.89
N GLU A 280 -26.30 14.34 2.87
CA GLU A 280 -27.63 14.97 3.07
C GLU A 280 -28.65 13.99 3.69
N ARG A 281 -28.64 12.73 3.27
CA ARG A 281 -29.60 11.72 3.76
C ARG A 281 -29.21 11.10 5.10
N GLY A 282 -27.94 11.14 5.50
CA GLY A 282 -27.44 10.50 6.71
C GLY A 282 -28.16 10.99 7.97
N ALA A 283 -28.47 12.29 8.04
CA ALA A 283 -29.20 12.86 9.16
C ALA A 283 -30.74 12.68 9.09
N ALA A 284 -31.28 12.25 7.94
CA ALA A 284 -32.71 12.18 7.72
C ALA A 284 -33.37 11.11 8.62
N PRO A 285 -34.56 11.37 9.20
CA PRO A 285 -35.22 10.40 10.05
C PRO A 285 -35.57 9.12 9.26
N PRO A 286 -35.31 7.92 9.80
CA PRO A 286 -35.68 6.67 9.13
C PRO A 286 -37.20 6.65 8.90
N THR A 287 -37.59 6.40 7.66
CA THR A 287 -39.00 6.51 7.25
C THR A 287 -39.86 5.44 7.93
N ARG A 288 -40.79 5.90 8.77
CA ARG A 288 -41.98 5.20 9.30
C ARG A 288 -41.76 3.85 10.01
N ARG A 289 -41.50 3.90 11.33
CA ARG A 289 -42.19 3.01 12.27
C ARG A 289 -43.34 3.77 12.93
N ARG A 290 -44.56 3.22 12.83
CA ARG A 290 -45.71 3.70 13.60
C ARG A 290 -45.38 3.48 15.09
N HIS A 291 -45.37 4.58 15.85
CA HIS A 291 -45.25 4.66 17.31
C HIS A 291 -43.81 4.70 17.84
N GLY A 292 -43.26 5.92 17.89
CA GLY A 292 -42.01 6.27 18.56
C GLY A 292 -41.51 7.62 18.03
N VAL A 293 -41.33 8.61 18.90
CA VAL A 293 -40.72 9.89 18.53
C VAL A 293 -39.27 9.62 18.17
N ASN A 294 -38.97 9.53 16.87
CA ASN A 294 -37.61 9.34 16.38
C ASN A 294 -36.86 10.69 16.44
N GLY A 295 -35.87 10.79 17.31
CA GLY A 295 -34.99 11.96 17.37
C GLY A 295 -34.12 12.08 16.12
N SER A 296 -33.78 13.31 15.74
CA SER A 296 -32.75 13.60 14.74
C SER A 296 -31.45 12.88 15.10
N ARG A 297 -30.81 12.25 14.11
CA ARG A 297 -29.52 11.57 14.29
C ARG A 297 -28.41 12.43 13.71
N THR A 298 -27.33 12.61 14.47
CA THR A 298 -26.06 13.13 13.94
C THR A 298 -25.29 11.95 13.35
N VAL A 299 -24.77 12.10 12.14
CA VAL A 299 -23.95 11.10 11.44
C VAL A 299 -22.60 11.69 11.10
N TYR A 300 -21.56 10.87 11.22
CA TYR A 300 -20.18 11.19 10.87
C TYR A 300 -19.78 10.25 9.75
N THR A 301 -19.36 10.81 8.61
CA THR A 301 -19.05 10.02 7.41
C THR A 301 -17.61 10.26 6.98
N ALA A 302 -16.78 9.21 7.01
CA ALA A 302 -15.41 9.24 6.52
C ALA A 302 -15.36 9.07 4.99
N VAL A 303 -14.58 9.92 4.33
CA VAL A 303 -14.48 9.94 2.86
C VAL A 303 -13.70 8.74 2.34
N GLY A 304 -12.58 8.35 2.96
CA GLY A 304 -11.74 7.24 2.51
C GLY A 304 -12.51 5.92 2.38
N PRO A 305 -13.14 5.42 3.46
CA PRO A 305 -13.98 4.22 3.43
C PRO A 305 -15.17 4.34 2.48
N TRP A 306 -15.80 5.52 2.39
CA TRP A 306 -16.87 5.74 1.42
C TRP A 306 -16.42 5.51 -0.02
N LEU A 307 -15.24 6.01 -0.39
CA LEU A 307 -14.67 5.83 -1.73
C LEU A 307 -14.38 4.34 -2.03
N ARG A 308 -13.93 3.57 -1.03
CA ARG A 308 -13.72 2.12 -1.15
C ARG A 308 -15.01 1.36 -1.41
N GLY A 309 -16.15 1.87 -0.96
CA GLY A 309 -17.48 1.31 -1.23
C GLY A 309 -17.99 1.52 -2.66
N VAL A 310 -17.30 2.31 -3.50
CA VAL A 310 -17.71 2.55 -4.89
C VAL A 310 -17.23 1.43 -5.81
N GLU A 311 -18.15 0.83 -6.54
CA GLU A 311 -17.85 -0.26 -7.47
C GLU A 311 -16.84 0.16 -8.54
N GLY A 312 -15.80 -0.66 -8.74
CA GLY A 312 -14.75 -0.39 -9.72
C GLY A 312 -13.76 0.71 -9.33
N ALA A 313 -13.85 1.30 -8.14
CA ALA A 313 -12.94 2.34 -7.68
C ALA A 313 -11.53 1.83 -7.33
N GLY A 314 -11.36 0.53 -7.11
CA GLY A 314 -10.10 -0.10 -6.66
C GLY A 314 -8.83 0.46 -7.31
N PRO A 315 -8.70 0.48 -8.65
CA PRO A 315 -7.51 1.03 -9.31
C PRO A 315 -7.19 2.50 -8.96
N LEU A 316 -8.22 3.32 -8.74
CA LEU A 316 -8.12 4.75 -8.39
C LEU A 316 -7.84 4.98 -6.90
N LEU A 317 -7.79 3.92 -6.11
CA LEU A 317 -7.49 3.94 -4.68
C LEU A 317 -6.11 3.32 -4.38
N THR A 318 -5.33 3.01 -5.41
CA THR A 318 -3.95 2.51 -5.26
C THR A 318 -2.89 3.58 -5.49
N GLY A 319 -1.77 3.48 -4.77
CA GLY A 319 -0.64 4.38 -4.86
C GLY A 319 -1.04 5.84 -4.66
N MET A 320 -0.50 6.72 -5.49
CA MET A 320 -0.74 8.16 -5.43
C MET A 320 -2.16 8.55 -5.85
N GLU A 321 -2.88 7.70 -6.61
CA GLU A 321 -4.25 7.99 -7.04
C GLU A 321 -5.24 8.01 -5.87
N TYR A 322 -4.95 7.31 -4.78
CA TYR A 322 -5.72 7.41 -3.55
C TYR A 322 -5.82 8.87 -3.06
N ALA A 323 -4.68 9.54 -2.98
CA ALA A 323 -4.62 10.95 -2.55
C ALA A 323 -5.36 11.86 -3.54
N VAL A 324 -5.29 11.59 -4.85
CA VAL A 324 -6.08 12.30 -5.87
C VAL A 324 -7.57 12.16 -5.58
N SER A 325 -8.03 10.92 -5.37
CA SER A 325 -9.42 10.58 -5.14
C SER A 325 -9.98 11.22 -3.87
N VAL A 326 -9.25 11.15 -2.76
CA VAL A 326 -9.62 11.76 -1.47
C VAL A 326 -9.70 13.28 -1.57
N CYS A 327 -8.65 13.94 -2.11
CA CYS A 327 -8.65 15.39 -2.26
C CYS A 327 -9.78 15.85 -3.20
N ARG A 328 -10.03 15.12 -4.28
CA ARG A 328 -11.11 15.43 -5.23
C ARG A 328 -12.49 15.27 -4.61
N ALA A 329 -12.71 14.22 -3.83
CA ALA A 329 -13.97 13.98 -3.16
C ALA A 329 -14.30 15.11 -2.17
N ASN A 330 -13.35 15.49 -1.33
CA ASN A 330 -13.51 16.60 -0.39
C ASN A 330 -13.72 17.95 -1.10
N LEU A 331 -13.03 18.21 -2.22
CA LEU A 331 -13.29 19.38 -3.07
C LEU A 331 -14.72 19.38 -3.62
N ALA A 332 -15.23 18.23 -4.06
CA ALA A 332 -16.58 18.12 -4.59
C ALA A 332 -17.64 18.39 -3.50
N VAL A 333 -17.43 17.87 -2.29
CA VAL A 333 -18.28 18.16 -1.12
C VAL A 333 -18.22 19.65 -0.78
N THR A 334 -17.03 20.24 -0.77
CA THR A 334 -16.82 21.68 -0.53
C THR A 334 -17.55 22.55 -1.55
N ASP A 335 -17.38 22.26 -2.84
CA ASP A 335 -18.04 22.98 -3.93
C ASP A 335 -19.55 22.87 -3.82
N PHE A 336 -20.06 21.72 -3.38
CA PHE A 336 -21.48 21.51 -3.19
C PHE A 336 -22.04 22.28 -1.99
N ILE A 337 -21.33 22.28 -0.87
CA ILE A 337 -21.70 23.06 0.33
C ILE A 337 -21.77 24.54 -0.02
N ARG A 338 -20.71 25.08 -0.64
CA ARG A 338 -20.60 26.50 -1.01
C ARG A 338 -21.59 26.95 -2.08
N ARG A 339 -22.14 26.04 -2.89
CA ARG A 339 -23.15 26.37 -3.90
C ARG A 339 -24.49 26.77 -3.31
N ASP A 340 -24.88 26.17 -2.18
CA ASP A 340 -26.23 26.37 -1.63
C ASP A 340 -26.26 27.32 -0.44
N THR A 341 -25.28 27.25 0.47
CA THR A 341 -25.18 28.20 1.60
C THR A 341 -23.74 28.43 2.07
N ASN A 342 -23.50 29.58 2.70
CA ASN A 342 -22.20 29.91 3.31
C ASN A 342 -21.93 29.18 4.63
N HIS A 343 -22.93 28.50 5.20
CA HIS A 343 -22.89 27.91 6.55
C HIS A 343 -23.14 26.40 6.58
N GLY A 344 -23.17 25.73 5.40
CA GLY A 344 -23.40 24.29 5.30
C GLY A 344 -24.83 23.83 5.53
N LEU A 345 -25.79 24.74 5.72
CA LEU A 345 -27.20 24.40 5.87
C LEU A 345 -27.85 24.09 4.52
N ARG A 346 -28.63 23.01 4.46
CA ARG A 346 -29.35 22.56 3.28
C ARG A 346 -30.84 22.81 3.46
N VAL A 347 -31.35 23.88 2.87
CA VAL A 347 -32.75 24.34 3.08
C VAL A 347 -33.80 23.28 2.73
N LYS A 348 -33.52 22.42 1.74
CA LYS A 348 -34.48 21.38 1.30
C LYS A 348 -34.59 20.21 2.26
N SER A 349 -33.50 19.82 2.92
CA SER A 349 -33.45 18.66 3.82
C SER A 349 -33.40 19.06 5.30
N ASP A 350 -33.27 20.36 5.59
CA ASP A 350 -33.01 20.91 6.92
C ASP A 350 -31.80 20.25 7.60
N THR A 351 -30.79 19.90 6.81
CA THR A 351 -29.57 19.23 7.27
C THR A 351 -28.41 20.20 7.19
N ARG A 352 -27.58 20.24 8.24
CA ARG A 352 -26.32 20.97 8.23
C ARG A 352 -25.18 19.97 8.02
N ILE A 353 -24.33 20.25 7.03
CA ILE A 353 -23.15 19.46 6.70
C ILE A 353 -21.92 20.33 6.97
N THR A 354 -21.02 19.85 7.84
CA THR A 354 -19.79 20.55 8.25
C THR A 354 -18.62 19.57 8.33
N LEU A 355 -17.41 20.01 8.01
CA LEU A 355 -16.20 19.24 8.25
C LEU A 355 -15.96 19.12 9.76
N ASP A 356 -15.76 17.90 10.26
CA ASP A 356 -15.52 17.67 11.68
C ASP A 356 -14.08 17.24 11.96
N ASP A 357 -13.48 16.47 11.08
CA ASP A 357 -12.07 16.06 11.12
C ASP A 357 -11.52 16.11 9.70
N ASP A 358 -10.39 16.77 9.46
CA ASP A 358 -9.75 16.87 8.14
C ASP A 358 -8.63 15.85 7.93
N PHE A 359 -8.25 15.13 8.97
CA PHE A 359 -7.09 14.24 9.00
C PHE A 359 -7.48 12.76 9.05
N GLU A 360 -8.50 12.38 9.82
CA GLU A 360 -8.84 10.97 10.02
C GLU A 360 -9.54 10.37 8.77
N SER A 361 -9.04 9.23 8.28
CA SER A 361 -9.69 8.40 7.24
C SER A 361 -10.18 9.17 5.99
N GLY A 362 -9.34 10.08 5.49
CA GLY A 362 -9.61 10.89 4.29
C GLY A 362 -10.46 12.13 4.55
N GLY A 363 -10.77 12.42 5.81
CA GLY A 363 -11.65 13.50 6.25
C GLY A 363 -13.04 12.99 6.62
N ILE A 364 -13.57 13.48 7.74
CA ILE A 364 -14.86 13.12 8.31
C ILE A 364 -15.81 14.31 8.26
N TRP A 365 -16.94 14.11 7.59
CA TRP A 365 -18.03 15.09 7.49
C TRP A 365 -19.14 14.76 8.48
N ARG A 366 -19.57 15.76 9.23
CA ARG A 366 -20.70 15.70 10.15
C ARG A 366 -21.96 16.19 9.48
N SER A 367 -23.02 15.38 9.54
CA SER A 367 -24.36 15.71 9.06
C SER A 367 -25.36 15.63 10.21
N HIS A 368 -26.12 16.70 10.47
CA HIS A 368 -27.11 16.75 11.55
C HIS A 368 -28.24 17.73 11.25
N HIS A 369 -29.33 17.64 12.01
CA HIS A 369 -30.37 18.68 12.03
C HIS A 369 -30.00 19.78 13.03
N PRO A 370 -29.96 21.06 12.62
CA PRO A 370 -29.59 22.15 13.51
C PRO A 370 -30.64 22.35 14.60
N GLY A 371 -30.20 22.43 15.86
CA GLY A 371 -31.06 22.77 17.00
C GLY A 371 -31.25 24.28 17.18
N SER A 372 -32.26 24.67 17.96
CA SER A 372 -32.58 26.07 18.28
C SER A 372 -31.53 26.81 19.12
N GLU A 373 -30.57 26.09 19.72
CA GLU A 373 -29.52 26.62 20.60
C GLU A 373 -28.10 26.39 20.07
N GLU A 374 -27.92 25.99 18.80
CA GLU A 374 -26.56 25.87 18.26
C GLU A 374 -25.88 27.25 18.13
N PRO A 375 -24.62 27.40 18.57
CA PRO A 375 -23.87 28.65 18.39
C PRO A 375 -23.78 29.04 16.91
N GLU A 376 -23.59 30.33 16.64
CA GLU A 376 -23.55 30.83 15.26
C GLU A 376 -22.57 30.02 14.40
N PRO A 377 -23.00 29.59 13.20
CA PRO A 377 -22.22 28.68 12.38
C PRO A 377 -20.97 29.39 11.84
N GLY A 378 -19.80 28.95 12.28
CA GLY A 378 -18.50 29.30 11.70
C GLY A 378 -18.33 28.76 10.26
N ASP A 379 -17.13 28.85 9.71
CA ASP A 379 -16.83 28.29 8.39
C ASP A 379 -17.10 26.77 8.41
N PRO A 380 -18.05 26.25 7.59
CA PRO A 380 -18.40 24.83 7.58
C PRO A 380 -17.26 23.92 7.10
N LEU A 381 -16.17 24.48 6.59
CA LEU A 381 -14.99 23.75 6.11
C LEU A 381 -13.85 23.73 7.12
N HIS A 382 -14.02 24.39 8.28
CA HIS A 382 -13.06 24.29 9.37
C HIS A 382 -13.36 23.06 10.21
N ALA A 383 -12.39 22.16 10.38
CA ALA A 383 -12.54 20.95 11.17
C ALA A 383 -12.89 21.29 12.63
N ALA A 384 -14.11 20.95 13.05
CA ALA A 384 -14.65 21.42 14.32
C ALA A 384 -14.35 20.48 15.52
N GLY A 385 -14.00 19.21 15.27
CA GLY A 385 -13.75 18.19 16.28
C GLY A 385 -14.90 17.98 17.27
N ARG A 386 -16.15 18.13 16.81
CA ARG A 386 -17.34 18.07 17.69
C ARG A 386 -17.68 16.65 18.08
N GLY A 387 -17.31 15.67 17.26
CA GLY A 387 -17.47 14.25 17.56
C GLY A 387 -16.93 13.88 18.95
N TRP A 388 -15.62 13.98 19.14
CA TRP A 388 -14.94 13.75 20.41
C TRP A 388 -15.51 14.60 21.56
N ARG A 389 -15.60 15.92 21.37
CA ARG A 389 -16.07 16.85 22.41
C ARG A 389 -17.47 16.51 22.93
N SER A 390 -18.39 16.10 22.04
CA SER A 390 -19.76 15.76 22.43
C SER A 390 -19.88 14.51 23.30
N VAL A 391 -18.88 13.63 23.25
CA VAL A 391 -18.85 12.38 24.02
C VAL A 391 -18.12 12.56 25.34
N VAL A 392 -17.03 13.34 25.36
CA VAL A 392 -16.22 13.60 26.56
C VAL A 392 -16.84 14.66 27.47
N ASP A 393 -17.39 15.72 26.88
CA ASP A 393 -18.11 16.78 27.58
C ASP A 393 -19.57 16.81 27.08
N PRO A 394 -20.39 15.82 27.44
CA PRO A 394 -21.79 15.81 27.02
C PRO A 394 -22.48 17.08 27.56
N PRO A 395 -23.28 17.79 26.75
CA PRO A 395 -24.00 18.96 27.22
C PRO A 395 -24.83 18.58 28.45
N SER A 396 -24.72 19.40 29.50
CA SER A 396 -25.34 19.15 30.80
C SER A 396 -26.84 19.43 30.75
N ASP A 397 -27.61 18.65 30.00
CA ASP A 397 -29.05 18.52 30.21
C ASP A 397 -29.66 17.29 29.52
N ALA A 398 -30.71 16.77 30.15
CA ALA A 398 -31.60 15.67 29.74
C ALA A 398 -31.15 14.22 30.08
N THR A 399 -31.59 13.80 31.26
CA THR A 399 -32.14 12.48 31.60
C THR A 399 -32.41 11.56 30.38
N ARG A 400 -31.56 10.56 30.17
CA ARG A 400 -31.86 9.39 29.33
C ARG A 400 -31.80 8.14 30.22
N PRO A 401 -32.86 7.32 30.33
CA PRO A 401 -32.73 6.01 30.95
C PRO A 401 -31.85 5.10 30.08
N PRO A 402 -31.16 4.10 30.66
CA PRO A 402 -30.28 3.23 29.92
C PRO A 402 -31.11 2.31 29.01
N THR A 403 -31.00 2.51 27.69
CA THR A 403 -31.47 1.51 26.73
C THR A 403 -30.39 0.44 26.63
N VAL A 404 -30.52 -0.62 27.42
CA VAL A 404 -29.82 -1.88 27.16
C VAL A 404 -30.46 -2.44 25.90
N VAL A 405 -29.78 -2.30 24.76
CA VAL A 405 -30.13 -3.05 23.56
C VAL A 405 -29.41 -4.38 23.70
N GLU A 406 -30.08 -5.38 24.24
CA GLU A 406 -29.72 -6.77 23.98
C GLU A 406 -30.08 -7.03 22.52
N GLU A 407 -29.11 -6.83 21.62
CA GLU A 407 -29.17 -7.47 20.32
C GLU A 407 -28.99 -8.97 20.55
N GLU A 408 -30.10 -9.73 20.50
CA GLU A 408 -30.03 -11.15 20.16
C GLU A 408 -29.45 -11.24 18.73
N LYS A 409 -28.12 -11.20 18.63
CA LYS A 409 -27.37 -11.64 17.46
C LYS A 409 -27.79 -13.10 17.23
N VAL A 410 -28.56 -13.33 16.17
CA VAL A 410 -28.66 -14.67 15.59
C VAL A 410 -27.23 -15.04 15.23
N ALA A 411 -26.61 -15.93 16.01
CA ALA A 411 -25.21 -16.28 15.84
C ALA A 411 -25.01 -16.83 14.42
N GLU A 412 -24.34 -16.04 13.57
CA GLU A 412 -23.94 -16.47 12.24
C GLU A 412 -22.94 -17.62 12.38
N ALA A 413 -23.10 -18.66 11.56
CA ALA A 413 -22.18 -19.79 11.56
C ALA A 413 -20.77 -19.32 11.19
N SER A 414 -19.79 -19.62 12.04
CA SER A 414 -18.37 -19.31 11.79
C SER A 414 -17.80 -20.15 10.65
N LEU A 415 -16.87 -19.56 9.90
CA LEU A 415 -16.17 -20.20 8.80
C LEU A 415 -15.14 -21.23 9.32
N VAL A 416 -14.99 -22.33 8.58
CA VAL A 416 -13.93 -23.33 8.82
C VAL A 416 -12.60 -22.74 8.36
N ASP A 417 -11.72 -22.42 9.31
CA ASP A 417 -10.35 -21.92 9.01
C ASP A 417 -9.25 -22.82 9.57
N LEU A 418 -9.46 -24.14 9.48
CA LEU A 418 -8.43 -25.10 9.85
C LEU A 418 -7.33 -25.13 8.77
N PRO A 419 -6.04 -25.09 9.15
CA PRO A 419 -4.94 -25.21 8.19
C PRO A 419 -5.03 -26.54 7.43
N LEU A 420 -4.64 -26.53 6.14
CA LEU A 420 -4.52 -27.76 5.35
C LEU A 420 -3.62 -28.74 6.11
N ARG A 421 -4.14 -29.94 6.43
CA ARG A 421 -3.30 -31.00 6.96
C ARG A 421 -2.19 -31.29 5.96
N ASP A 422 -0.97 -31.45 6.45
CA ASP A 422 0.14 -31.91 5.62
C ASP A 422 -0.10 -33.36 5.21
N ASP A 423 -0.85 -33.54 4.14
CA ASP A 423 -1.19 -34.83 3.57
C ASP A 423 0.08 -35.41 2.92
N ALA A 424 0.57 -36.53 3.45
CA ALA A 424 1.71 -37.26 2.92
C ALA A 424 1.51 -37.76 1.46
N ALA A 425 0.30 -37.66 0.91
CA ALA A 425 0.01 -37.92 -0.50
C ALA A 425 0.21 -36.70 -1.41
N LEU A 426 0.15 -35.47 -0.88
CA LEU A 426 0.23 -34.24 -1.68
C LEU A 426 1.69 -33.79 -1.87
N GLY A 427 2.09 -33.55 -3.12
CA GLY A 427 3.41 -33.03 -3.43
C GLY A 427 4.57 -33.97 -3.08
N ARG A 428 4.45 -35.25 -3.43
CA ARG A 428 5.51 -36.25 -3.19
C ARG A 428 6.76 -35.95 -4.02
N SER A 429 7.92 -36.22 -3.44
CA SER A 429 9.18 -36.11 -4.17
C SER A 429 9.27 -37.16 -5.30
N THR A 430 9.48 -36.70 -6.52
CA THR A 430 9.60 -37.50 -7.74
C THR A 430 11.04 -37.49 -8.27
N ASP A 431 11.30 -38.15 -9.40
CA ASP A 431 12.57 -38.11 -10.14
C ASP A 431 13.84 -38.39 -9.30
N LEU A 432 13.82 -39.44 -8.49
CA LEU A 432 15.00 -39.87 -7.73
C LEU A 432 16.08 -40.45 -8.66
N ARG A 433 17.27 -39.86 -8.63
CA ARG A 433 18.48 -40.45 -9.21
C ARG A 433 19.56 -40.53 -8.14
N ILE A 434 20.10 -41.72 -7.93
CA ILE A 434 21.18 -41.99 -6.98
C ILE A 434 22.41 -42.33 -7.81
N GLY A 435 23.45 -41.50 -7.70
CA GLY A 435 24.77 -41.77 -8.26
C GLY A 435 25.78 -42.05 -7.15
N ASP A 436 26.98 -42.49 -7.55
CA ASP A 436 28.05 -42.79 -6.61
C ASP A 436 28.51 -41.55 -5.82
N SER A 437 28.43 -40.36 -6.43
CA SER A 437 28.88 -39.08 -5.86
C SER A 437 27.77 -38.12 -5.45
N GLU A 438 26.51 -38.34 -5.85
CA GLU A 438 25.42 -37.39 -5.59
C GLU A 438 24.03 -38.05 -5.62
N ILE A 439 23.08 -37.43 -4.93
CA ILE A 439 21.65 -37.77 -4.98
C ILE A 439 20.88 -36.58 -5.54
N ARG A 440 20.00 -36.83 -6.52
CA ARG A 440 19.12 -35.82 -7.13
C ARG A 440 17.67 -36.23 -7.01
N TRP A 441 16.79 -35.29 -6.72
CA TRP A 441 15.35 -35.51 -6.68
C TRP A 441 14.58 -34.23 -6.99
N LYS A 442 13.32 -34.39 -7.36
CA LYS A 442 12.38 -33.30 -7.55
C LYS A 442 11.45 -33.23 -6.34
N ILE A 443 11.18 -32.04 -5.83
CA ILE A 443 10.23 -31.83 -4.74
C ILE A 443 9.39 -30.58 -5.02
N PRO A 444 8.06 -30.68 -5.04
CA PRO A 444 7.22 -29.51 -5.12
C PRO A 444 7.23 -28.76 -3.79
N LEU A 445 7.35 -27.45 -3.87
CA LEU A 445 7.29 -26.59 -2.70
C LEU A 445 5.85 -26.51 -2.20
N ARG A 446 5.63 -26.86 -0.94
CA ARG A 446 4.31 -26.79 -0.29
C ARG A 446 4.17 -25.44 0.40
N LEU A 447 2.95 -25.01 0.64
CA LEU A 447 2.66 -23.81 1.41
C LEU A 447 3.30 -23.85 2.80
N ALA A 448 3.21 -24.98 3.49
CA ALA A 448 3.84 -25.17 4.80
C ALA A 448 5.37 -25.04 4.76
N HIS A 449 6.01 -25.23 3.60
CA HIS A 449 7.45 -25.03 3.42
C HIS A 449 7.80 -23.54 3.34
N LEU A 450 6.94 -22.77 2.65
CA LEU A 450 7.05 -21.33 2.52
C LEU A 450 6.79 -20.63 3.85
N MET A 451 5.70 -20.99 4.54
CA MET A 451 5.29 -20.33 5.79
C MET A 451 6.21 -20.63 6.97
N GLU A 452 6.83 -21.81 7.00
CA GLU A 452 7.67 -22.25 8.12
C GLU A 452 9.18 -22.20 7.79
N ASP A 453 9.56 -21.58 6.68
CA ASP A 453 10.95 -21.46 6.20
C ASP A 453 11.70 -22.82 6.24
N ARG A 454 11.03 -23.88 5.78
CA ARG A 454 11.52 -25.25 5.87
C ARG A 454 11.49 -26.00 4.55
N LEU A 455 12.38 -26.97 4.38
CA LEU A 455 12.31 -27.93 3.27
C LEU A 455 12.49 -29.35 3.81
N PRO A 456 11.50 -30.25 3.71
CA PRO A 456 11.66 -31.63 4.15
C PRO A 456 12.72 -32.34 3.31
N LEU A 457 13.57 -33.12 3.99
CA LEU A 457 14.52 -33.99 3.34
C LEU A 457 13.86 -35.30 2.97
N ARG A 458 14.31 -35.87 1.87
CA ARG A 458 13.91 -37.23 1.52
C ARG A 458 14.45 -38.22 2.57
N PRO A 459 13.66 -39.24 2.99
CA PRO A 459 14.10 -40.18 4.03
C PRO A 459 15.48 -40.81 3.77
N LEU A 460 15.79 -41.14 2.52
CA LEU A 460 17.10 -41.67 2.11
C LEU A 460 18.26 -40.68 2.36
N VAL A 461 18.08 -39.41 2.00
CA VAL A 461 19.10 -38.36 2.22
C VAL A 461 19.29 -38.12 3.72
N ARG A 462 18.19 -38.09 4.47
CA ARG A 462 18.21 -38.00 5.93
C ARG A 462 18.97 -39.17 6.55
N GLU A 463 18.70 -40.40 6.12
CA GLU A 463 19.38 -41.60 6.61
C GLU A 463 20.88 -41.54 6.34
N GLU A 464 21.32 -41.17 5.13
CA GLU A 464 22.75 -41.01 4.84
C GLU A 464 23.41 -39.91 5.68
N LEU A 465 22.72 -38.79 5.90
CA LEU A 465 23.22 -37.71 6.74
C LEU A 465 23.30 -38.10 8.23
N LEU A 466 22.39 -38.93 8.72
CA LEU A 466 22.40 -39.45 10.09
C LEU A 466 23.64 -40.32 10.40
N HIS A 467 24.23 -40.96 9.39
CA HIS A 467 25.48 -41.73 9.57
C HIS A 467 26.68 -40.85 9.96
N THR A 468 26.54 -39.52 9.90
CA THR A 468 27.56 -38.57 10.41
C THR A 468 27.56 -38.42 11.94
N GLY A 469 26.56 -38.98 12.64
CA GLY A 469 26.48 -38.99 14.11
C GLY A 469 26.06 -37.66 14.75
N VAL A 470 25.54 -36.72 13.95
CA VAL A 470 25.14 -35.38 14.41
C VAL A 470 23.64 -35.18 14.17
N GLU A 471 22.91 -34.76 15.19
CA GLU A 471 21.44 -34.56 15.11
C GLU A 471 21.04 -33.24 14.44
N SER A 472 21.92 -32.23 14.46
CA SER A 472 21.70 -30.96 13.77
C SER A 472 23.02 -30.25 13.47
N PHE A 473 23.15 -29.64 12.28
CA PHE A 473 24.33 -28.85 11.91
C PHE A 473 24.04 -27.80 10.82
N SER A 474 24.93 -26.80 10.70
CA SER A 474 24.85 -25.78 9.65
C SER A 474 25.32 -26.33 8.29
N ALA A 475 24.47 -26.14 7.27
CA ALA A 475 24.73 -26.46 5.88
C ALA A 475 24.59 -25.21 5.01
N ARG A 476 25.22 -25.25 3.84
CA ARG A 476 25.07 -24.22 2.82
C ARG A 476 24.04 -24.66 1.79
N LEU A 477 23.07 -23.79 1.50
CA LEU A 477 22.11 -23.97 0.44
C LEU A 477 22.46 -23.02 -0.70
N GLU A 478 22.59 -23.56 -1.91
CA GLU A 478 22.77 -22.79 -3.15
C GLU A 478 21.48 -22.90 -3.97
N LEU A 479 20.90 -21.77 -4.34
CA LEU A 479 19.62 -21.67 -5.05
C LEU A 479 19.80 -20.99 -6.40
N GLU A 480 19.34 -21.64 -7.46
CA GLU A 480 19.31 -21.10 -8.83
C GLU A 480 17.87 -20.97 -9.34
N HIS A 481 17.52 -19.79 -9.83
CA HIS A 481 16.18 -19.48 -10.34
C HIS A 481 16.29 -18.72 -11.66
N PRO A 482 16.44 -19.44 -12.79
CA PRO A 482 16.55 -18.81 -14.10
C PRO A 482 15.32 -17.95 -14.42
N GLY A 483 15.56 -16.71 -14.85
CA GLY A 483 14.54 -15.74 -15.27
C GLY A 483 13.75 -15.08 -14.15
N GLY A 484 14.04 -15.38 -12.88
CA GLY A 484 13.60 -14.58 -11.74
C GLY A 484 14.76 -13.83 -11.08
N ASP A 485 14.42 -12.87 -10.22
CA ASP A 485 15.39 -12.06 -9.48
C ASP A 485 15.75 -12.81 -8.18
N LEU A 486 17.01 -13.19 -8.01
CA LEU A 486 17.54 -13.75 -6.77
C LEU A 486 18.48 -12.76 -6.09
N ASP A 487 18.19 -12.42 -4.84
CA ASP A 487 19.15 -11.68 -4.02
C ASP A 487 20.35 -12.58 -3.69
N GLU A 488 21.55 -12.00 -3.53
CA GLU A 488 22.76 -12.78 -3.18
C GLU A 488 22.59 -13.61 -1.90
N VAL A 489 21.81 -13.07 -0.94
CA VAL A 489 21.49 -13.73 0.34
C VAL A 489 20.44 -14.84 0.23
N GLU A 490 19.71 -14.91 -0.88
CA GLU A 490 18.77 -16.00 -1.20
C GLU A 490 19.46 -17.07 -2.05
N ALA A 491 20.30 -16.62 -3.00
CA ALA A 491 21.10 -17.48 -3.88
C ALA A 491 22.11 -18.34 -3.11
N VAL A 492 22.72 -17.80 -2.05
CA VAL A 492 23.62 -18.56 -1.18
C VAL A 492 23.30 -18.25 0.28
N GLN A 493 22.86 -19.27 1.02
CA GLN A 493 22.39 -19.10 2.39
C GLN A 493 22.87 -20.21 3.32
N GLU A 494 23.10 -19.86 4.59
CA GLU A 494 23.32 -20.85 5.64
C GLU A 494 21.99 -21.29 6.24
N VAL A 495 21.79 -22.61 6.31
CA VAL A 495 20.56 -23.26 6.76
C VAL A 495 20.90 -24.32 7.80
N THR A 496 19.94 -24.63 8.66
CA THR A 496 20.11 -25.68 9.66
C THR A 496 19.54 -26.99 9.14
N LEU A 497 20.36 -28.03 9.03
CA LEU A 497 19.91 -29.40 8.85
C LEU A 497 19.45 -29.94 10.20
N ASP A 498 18.15 -30.18 10.37
CA ASP A 498 17.55 -30.82 11.55
C ASP A 498 17.26 -32.29 11.22
N LEU A 499 18.04 -33.21 11.78
CA LEU A 499 17.99 -34.64 11.48
C LEU A 499 17.27 -35.46 12.55
N LYS A 500 16.51 -34.82 13.45
CA LYS A 500 15.73 -35.54 14.46
C LYS A 500 14.90 -36.66 13.82
N PRO A 501 14.73 -37.82 14.50
CA PRO A 501 14.11 -39.02 13.93
C PRO A 501 12.74 -38.78 13.28
N GLU A 502 11.98 -37.80 13.78
CA GLU A 502 10.63 -37.47 13.34
C GLU A 502 10.53 -36.36 12.29
N SER A 503 11.61 -35.60 12.01
CA SER A 503 11.49 -34.29 11.34
C SER A 503 12.67 -33.93 10.42
N GLY A 504 13.25 -34.88 9.69
CA GLY A 504 14.38 -34.59 8.79
C GLY A 504 14.08 -33.45 7.80
N MET A 505 14.62 -32.26 8.04
CA MET A 505 14.32 -31.06 7.24
C MET A 505 15.45 -30.04 7.30
N LEU A 506 15.52 -29.19 6.27
CA LEU A 506 16.20 -27.90 6.33
C LEU A 506 15.29 -26.90 7.04
N ARG A 507 15.87 -26.06 7.90
CA ARG A 507 15.20 -24.94 8.57
C ARG A 507 15.93 -23.63 8.31
N GLY A 508 15.17 -22.54 8.34
CA GLY A 508 15.68 -21.19 8.09
C GLY A 508 15.94 -20.92 6.61
N VAL A 509 15.23 -21.63 5.72
CA VAL A 509 15.34 -21.43 4.28
C VAL A 509 14.63 -20.13 3.91
N ARG A 510 15.37 -19.20 3.31
CA ARG A 510 14.85 -17.96 2.74
C ARG A 510 14.38 -18.22 1.32
N TRP A 511 13.06 -18.24 1.14
CA TRP A 511 12.44 -18.50 -0.16
C TRP A 511 12.23 -17.21 -0.98
N PRO A 512 12.65 -17.19 -2.27
CA PRO A 512 12.43 -16.07 -3.18
C PRO A 512 10.96 -15.69 -3.35
N ILE A 513 10.68 -14.48 -3.86
CA ILE A 513 9.29 -13.98 -3.99
C ILE A 513 8.42 -14.76 -4.96
N ASP A 514 9.02 -15.10 -6.08
CA ASP A 514 8.41 -15.79 -7.21
C ASP A 514 8.17 -17.26 -6.93
N PHE A 515 8.61 -17.78 -5.78
CA PHE A 515 8.28 -19.13 -5.35
C PHE A 515 6.85 -19.18 -4.82
N PHE A 516 6.06 -20.08 -5.39
CA PHE A 516 4.64 -20.28 -5.07
C PHE A 516 4.39 -21.75 -4.67
N PRO A 517 3.32 -22.03 -3.90
CA PRO A 517 2.93 -23.41 -3.61
C PRO A 517 2.71 -24.20 -4.92
N GLY A 518 3.51 -25.24 -5.10
CA GLY A 518 3.52 -26.10 -6.28
C GLY A 518 4.71 -25.90 -7.20
N ILE A 519 5.56 -24.87 -7.04
CA ILE A 519 6.79 -24.76 -7.84
C ILE A 519 7.68 -25.99 -7.60
N ASN A 520 8.22 -26.57 -8.67
CA ASN A 520 9.06 -27.74 -8.58
C ASN A 520 10.52 -27.34 -8.32
N LEU A 521 11.08 -27.83 -7.21
CA LEU A 521 12.48 -27.69 -6.87
C LEU A 521 13.25 -28.95 -7.28
N HIS A 522 14.30 -28.76 -8.06
CA HIS A 522 15.25 -29.79 -8.42
C HIS A 522 16.41 -29.73 -7.43
N ALA A 523 16.40 -30.65 -6.49
CA ALA A 523 17.38 -30.75 -5.43
C ALA A 523 18.52 -31.70 -5.81
N GLN A 524 19.73 -31.30 -5.46
CA GLN A 524 20.95 -32.06 -5.64
C GLN A 524 21.80 -31.98 -4.37
N TRP A 525 22.25 -33.13 -3.90
CA TRP A 525 23.14 -33.24 -2.77
C TRP A 525 24.35 -34.11 -3.11
N PRO A 526 25.57 -33.55 -3.15
CA PRO A 526 26.80 -34.33 -3.23
C PRO A 526 26.97 -35.16 -1.96
N ARG A 527 27.16 -36.48 -2.10
CA ARG A 527 27.24 -37.40 -0.96
C ARG A 527 28.43 -37.03 -0.08
N GLY A 528 28.20 -36.96 1.24
CA GLY A 528 29.20 -36.54 2.23
C GLY A 528 29.47 -35.03 2.27
N GLY A 529 28.84 -34.23 1.42
CA GLY A 529 28.95 -32.77 1.43
C GLY A 529 27.96 -32.10 2.39
N ARG A 530 28.27 -30.86 2.80
CA ARG A 530 27.36 -29.97 3.55
C ARG A 530 26.67 -28.92 2.67
N VAL A 531 26.73 -29.10 1.35
CA VAL A 531 26.14 -28.18 0.38
C VAL A 531 24.94 -28.86 -0.26
N LEU A 532 23.75 -28.24 -0.14
CA LEU A 532 22.58 -28.63 -0.91
C LEU A 532 22.39 -27.63 -2.05
N ARG A 533 22.11 -28.11 -3.25
CA ARG A 533 21.82 -27.27 -4.42
C ARG A 533 20.38 -27.44 -4.83
N LEU A 534 19.68 -26.33 -5.01
CA LEU A 534 18.32 -26.28 -5.49
C LEU A 534 18.30 -25.46 -6.78
N HIS A 535 17.59 -25.94 -7.79
CA HIS A 535 17.28 -25.11 -8.95
C HIS A 535 15.82 -25.30 -9.37
N THR A 536 15.32 -24.32 -10.09
CA THR A 536 14.00 -24.36 -10.75
C THR A 536 14.22 -24.38 -12.26
N VAL A 537 13.19 -24.82 -12.98
CA VAL A 537 13.23 -24.92 -14.44
C VAL A 537 12.13 -24.03 -15.02
N GLU A 538 12.47 -23.11 -15.91
CA GLU A 538 11.48 -22.34 -16.65
C GLU A 538 10.67 -23.25 -17.58
N LEU A 539 9.37 -22.97 -17.71
CA LEU A 539 8.54 -23.53 -18.76
C LEU A 539 8.94 -22.94 -20.11
N GLU A 540 9.03 -23.79 -21.13
CA GLU A 540 9.24 -23.37 -22.52
C GLU A 540 8.14 -22.40 -22.97
N VAL A 541 6.90 -22.66 -22.54
CA VAL A 541 5.74 -21.80 -22.76
C VAL A 541 5.11 -21.47 -21.40
N PRO A 542 5.23 -20.21 -20.92
CA PRO A 542 4.54 -19.77 -19.71
C PRO A 542 3.03 -19.96 -19.84
N VAL A 543 2.38 -20.35 -18.74
CA VAL A 543 0.94 -20.56 -18.69
C VAL A 543 0.31 -19.58 -17.71
N GLU A 544 -0.91 -19.14 -17.98
CA GLU A 544 -1.73 -18.41 -17.02
C GLU A 544 -2.81 -19.35 -16.48
N ILE A 545 -2.89 -19.50 -15.16
CA ILE A 545 -3.88 -20.32 -14.47
C ILE A 545 -4.68 -19.41 -13.55
N ASP A 546 -5.99 -19.31 -13.79
CA ASP A 546 -6.89 -18.43 -13.03
C ASP A 546 -6.38 -16.97 -12.91
N GLY A 547 -5.79 -16.43 -13.99
CA GLY A 547 -5.26 -15.05 -14.01
C GLY A 547 -3.89 -14.87 -13.35
N LYS A 548 -3.28 -15.94 -12.83
CA LYS A 548 -1.93 -15.92 -12.27
C LYS A 548 -0.91 -16.49 -13.29
N PRO A 549 0.15 -15.75 -13.64
CA PRO A 549 1.19 -16.26 -14.52
C PRO A 549 2.04 -17.31 -13.81
N VAL A 550 2.31 -18.43 -14.47
CA VAL A 550 3.19 -19.51 -14.04
C VAL A 550 4.25 -19.71 -15.13
N SER A 551 5.47 -19.32 -14.82
CA SER A 551 6.62 -19.34 -15.73
C SER A 551 7.57 -20.51 -15.51
N HIS A 552 7.40 -21.27 -14.42
CA HIS A 552 8.32 -22.34 -14.00
C HIS A 552 7.57 -23.65 -13.83
N ASP A 553 8.31 -24.75 -13.96
CA ASP A 553 7.80 -26.10 -13.76
C ASP A 553 7.13 -26.24 -12.40
N TYR A 554 5.95 -26.85 -12.37
CA TYR A 554 5.08 -26.89 -11.20
C TYR A 554 4.28 -28.20 -11.09
N ASP A 555 3.87 -28.52 -9.86
CA ASP A 555 2.93 -29.60 -9.55
C ASP A 555 1.50 -29.05 -9.51
N ALA A 556 0.70 -29.46 -10.49
CA ALA A 556 -0.69 -29.00 -10.63
C ALA A 556 -1.58 -29.38 -9.44
N SER A 557 -1.30 -30.49 -8.75
CA SER A 557 -2.09 -30.93 -7.59
C SER A 557 -1.85 -30.03 -6.38
N VAL A 558 -0.58 -29.67 -6.15
CA VAL A 558 -0.20 -28.73 -5.09
C VAL A 558 -0.72 -27.34 -5.43
N LEU A 559 -0.49 -26.85 -6.65
CA LEU A 559 -0.95 -25.53 -7.09
C LEU A 559 -2.49 -25.37 -6.99
N LEU A 560 -3.24 -26.41 -7.34
CA LEU A 560 -4.70 -26.39 -7.25
C LEU A 560 -5.15 -26.26 -5.79
N ARG A 561 -4.60 -27.08 -4.89
CA ARG A 561 -5.06 -27.21 -3.51
C ARG A 561 -4.54 -26.08 -2.61
N GLU A 562 -3.29 -25.70 -2.78
CA GLU A 562 -2.59 -24.67 -1.98
C GLU A 562 -2.54 -23.31 -2.69
N GLY A 563 -3.14 -23.18 -3.88
CA GLY A 563 -3.41 -21.91 -4.54
C GLY A 563 -4.88 -21.49 -4.52
N ALA A 564 -5.71 -22.12 -3.67
CA ALA A 564 -7.12 -21.81 -3.52
C ALA A 564 -7.35 -20.35 -3.02
N PRO A 565 -8.54 -19.74 -3.26
CA PRO A 565 -8.84 -18.41 -2.74
C PRO A 565 -8.60 -18.31 -1.23
N GLY A 566 -7.98 -17.22 -0.78
CA GLY A 566 -7.58 -17.03 0.63
C GLY A 566 -6.32 -17.78 1.04
N THR A 567 -5.63 -18.45 0.09
CA THR A 567 -4.34 -19.09 0.32
C THR A 567 -3.26 -18.37 -0.48
N ASP A 568 -2.25 -17.87 0.20
CA ASP A 568 -1.03 -17.28 -0.37
C ASP A 568 0.20 -17.76 0.42
N ARG A 569 1.38 -17.23 0.10
CA ARG A 569 2.64 -17.66 0.73
C ARG A 569 2.75 -17.31 2.22
N ASP A 570 1.98 -16.33 2.69
CA ASP A 570 2.09 -15.74 4.03
C ASP A 570 0.92 -16.17 4.94
N GLY A 571 -0.16 -16.74 4.37
CA GLY A 571 -1.29 -17.23 5.14
C GLY A 571 -2.27 -18.11 4.36
N ASP A 572 -3.12 -18.78 5.13
CA ASP A 572 -4.20 -19.60 4.62
C ASP A 572 -5.49 -19.30 5.41
N SER A 573 -6.22 -18.25 5.01
CA SER A 573 -7.43 -17.79 5.71
C SER A 573 -8.64 -17.60 4.80
N SER A 574 -9.82 -17.93 5.32
CA SER A 574 -11.12 -17.67 4.69
C SER A 574 -11.70 -16.29 5.00
N VAL A 575 -11.02 -15.50 5.85
CA VAL A 575 -11.44 -14.15 6.23
C VAL A 575 -11.42 -13.21 5.02
N GLY A 576 -12.47 -12.40 4.88
CA GLY A 576 -12.60 -11.43 3.78
C GLY A 576 -13.03 -12.01 2.43
N LEU A 577 -13.23 -13.34 2.33
CA LEU A 577 -13.69 -13.97 1.10
C LEU A 577 -15.20 -13.79 0.89
N ASP A 578 -15.58 -13.45 -0.33
CA ASP A 578 -16.98 -13.46 -0.74
C ASP A 578 -17.54 -14.90 -0.85
N THR A 579 -18.85 -15.04 -0.98
CA THR A 579 -19.51 -16.35 -1.04
C THR A 579 -19.05 -17.21 -2.23
N ARG A 580 -18.68 -16.61 -3.37
CA ARG A 580 -18.19 -17.34 -4.55
C ARG A 580 -16.77 -17.86 -4.32
N GLN A 581 -15.91 -17.03 -3.73
CA GLN A 581 -14.55 -17.38 -3.34
C GLN A 581 -14.54 -18.48 -2.27
N LEU A 582 -15.48 -18.45 -1.32
CA LEU A 582 -15.66 -19.53 -0.32
C LEU A 582 -16.03 -20.86 -0.99
N VAL A 583 -16.92 -20.86 -1.99
CA VAL A 583 -17.27 -22.07 -2.75
C VAL A 583 -16.05 -22.60 -3.52
N LEU A 584 -15.32 -21.73 -4.21
CA LEU A 584 -14.09 -22.12 -4.93
C LEU A 584 -13.01 -22.66 -4.00
N ARG A 585 -12.81 -22.01 -2.84
CA ARG A 585 -11.88 -22.44 -1.79
C ARG A 585 -12.25 -23.84 -1.29
N ALA A 586 -13.52 -24.07 -0.98
CA ALA A 586 -13.98 -25.36 -0.48
C ALA A 586 -13.82 -26.49 -1.51
N VAL A 587 -14.19 -26.27 -2.77
CA VAL A 587 -14.05 -27.28 -3.84
C VAL A 587 -12.58 -27.61 -4.09
N ARG A 588 -11.70 -26.60 -4.15
CA ARG A 588 -10.26 -26.82 -4.42
C ARG A 588 -9.53 -27.47 -3.25
N ARG A 589 -9.84 -27.08 -2.01
CA ARG A 589 -9.18 -27.62 -0.81
C ARG A 589 -9.66 -29.02 -0.46
N PHE A 590 -10.97 -29.20 -0.38
CA PHE A 590 -11.57 -30.42 0.16
C PHE A 590 -12.05 -31.38 -0.93
N GLY A 591 -12.11 -30.93 -2.19
CA GLY A 591 -12.39 -31.81 -3.31
C GLY A 591 -11.31 -32.87 -3.49
N ARG A 592 -11.71 -34.08 -3.87
CA ARG A 592 -10.79 -35.16 -4.21
C ARG A 592 -10.01 -34.78 -5.47
N LEU A 593 -8.68 -34.89 -5.40
CA LEU A 593 -7.82 -34.66 -6.56
C LEU A 593 -7.83 -35.87 -7.47
N THR A 594 -8.08 -35.65 -8.75
CA THR A 594 -7.95 -36.68 -9.79
C THR A 594 -6.51 -36.67 -10.34
N PRO A 595 -6.02 -37.79 -10.90
CA PRO A 595 -4.71 -37.83 -11.57
C PRO A 595 -4.56 -36.80 -12.70
N THR A 596 -5.67 -36.35 -13.27
CA THR A 596 -5.76 -35.33 -14.32
C THR A 596 -5.74 -33.89 -13.80
N GLY A 597 -5.55 -33.65 -12.50
CA GLY A 597 -5.46 -32.30 -11.93
C GLY A 597 -6.79 -31.60 -11.68
N HIS A 598 -7.91 -32.35 -11.60
CA HIS A 598 -9.22 -31.82 -11.21
C HIS A 598 -9.49 -32.00 -9.71
N ALA A 599 -10.27 -31.10 -9.12
CA ALA A 599 -10.84 -31.25 -7.77
C ALA A 599 -12.32 -31.60 -7.86
N LEU A 600 -12.78 -32.63 -7.15
CA LEU A 600 -14.18 -33.08 -7.15
C LEU A 600 -14.75 -33.12 -5.73
N LEU A 601 -15.79 -32.33 -5.46
CA LEU A 601 -16.47 -32.28 -4.17
C LEU A 601 -17.93 -32.74 -4.30
N VAL A 602 -18.44 -33.47 -3.32
CA VAL A 602 -19.86 -33.85 -3.27
C VAL A 602 -20.72 -32.61 -3.00
N ARG A 603 -21.76 -32.36 -3.81
CA ARG A 603 -22.56 -31.12 -3.69
C ARG A 603 -23.14 -30.91 -2.29
N THR A 604 -23.62 -31.99 -1.65
CA THR A 604 -24.24 -31.92 -0.32
C THR A 604 -23.24 -31.67 0.82
N THR A 605 -21.93 -31.81 0.58
CA THR A 605 -20.90 -31.56 1.60
C THR A 605 -20.37 -30.12 1.57
N LEU A 606 -20.73 -29.32 0.57
CA LEU A 606 -20.21 -27.95 0.37
C LEU A 606 -20.42 -27.06 1.59
N ALA A 607 -21.63 -27.00 2.15
CA ALA A 607 -21.93 -26.17 3.32
C ALA A 607 -21.08 -26.55 4.55
N ARG A 608 -20.85 -27.85 4.76
CA ARG A 608 -20.01 -28.37 5.86
C ARG A 608 -18.52 -28.15 5.63
N ALA A 609 -18.11 -27.93 4.39
CA ALA A 609 -16.72 -27.62 4.04
C ALA A 609 -16.40 -26.13 4.24
N ILE A 610 -17.43 -25.27 4.36
CA ILE A 610 -17.30 -23.81 4.53
C ILE A 610 -17.58 -23.38 5.97
N TYR A 611 -18.56 -23.99 6.64
CA TYR A 611 -18.99 -23.58 7.98
C TYR A 611 -18.75 -24.68 9.03
N ASP A 612 -18.22 -24.27 10.20
CA ASP A 612 -17.96 -25.17 11.34
C ASP A 612 -19.26 -25.58 12.06
N THR A 613 -20.33 -24.82 11.85
CA THR A 613 -21.66 -25.07 12.42
C THR A 613 -22.72 -25.05 11.33
N ARG A 614 -23.97 -25.44 11.68
CA ARG A 614 -25.06 -25.48 10.69
C ARG A 614 -25.38 -24.04 10.23
N PRO A 615 -25.22 -23.70 8.94
CA PRO A 615 -25.44 -22.35 8.45
C PRO A 615 -26.92 -21.95 8.50
N ALA A 616 -27.17 -20.65 8.63
CA ALA A 616 -28.50 -20.08 8.59
C ALA A 616 -29.13 -20.21 7.17
N PRO A 617 -30.47 -20.21 7.02
CA PRO A 617 -31.12 -20.40 5.72
C PRO A 617 -30.69 -19.40 4.64
N HIS A 618 -30.38 -18.15 5.02
CA HIS A 618 -29.91 -17.14 4.08
C HIS A 618 -28.47 -17.41 3.58
N GLN A 619 -27.60 -17.99 4.42
CA GLN A 619 -26.25 -18.42 4.04
C GLN A 619 -26.30 -19.59 3.06
N ILE A 620 -27.21 -20.55 3.28
CA ILE A 620 -27.44 -21.67 2.33
C ILE A 620 -27.92 -21.13 0.98
N LEU A 621 -28.88 -20.21 0.97
CA LEU A 621 -29.39 -19.60 -0.26
C LEU A 621 -28.29 -18.82 -1.01
N ALA A 622 -27.42 -18.12 -0.28
CA ALA A 622 -26.27 -17.43 -0.86
C ALA A 622 -25.26 -18.42 -1.49
N LEU A 623 -24.98 -19.55 -0.81
CA LEU A 623 -24.12 -20.61 -1.35
C LEU A 623 -24.69 -21.24 -2.62
N ASP A 624 -25.99 -21.56 -2.63
CA ASP A 624 -26.63 -22.15 -3.80
C ASP A 624 -26.62 -21.18 -4.99
N ARG A 625 -26.90 -19.88 -4.75
CA ARG A 625 -26.79 -18.85 -5.79
C ARG A 625 -25.37 -18.73 -6.34
N ALA A 626 -24.37 -18.64 -5.46
CA ALA A 626 -22.97 -18.53 -5.85
C ALA A 626 -22.50 -19.77 -6.63
N LEU A 627 -22.95 -20.97 -6.23
CA LEU A 627 -22.65 -22.20 -6.95
C LEU A 627 -23.26 -22.21 -8.35
N ASP A 628 -24.53 -21.82 -8.49
CA ASP A 628 -25.21 -21.80 -9.79
C ASP A 628 -24.55 -20.79 -10.74
N GLU A 629 -24.13 -19.62 -10.25
CA GLU A 629 -23.37 -18.63 -11.02
C GLU A 629 -22.00 -19.18 -11.48
N LEU A 630 -21.24 -19.80 -10.57
CA LEU A 630 -19.93 -20.38 -10.90
C LEU A 630 -20.02 -21.53 -11.92
N LEU A 631 -21.11 -22.30 -11.88
CA LEU A 631 -21.43 -23.32 -12.89
C LEU A 631 -21.80 -22.69 -14.23
N ALA A 632 -22.59 -21.61 -14.23
CA ALA A 632 -23.01 -20.92 -15.45
C ALA A 632 -21.84 -20.24 -16.19
N GLU A 633 -20.89 -19.68 -15.44
CA GLU A 633 -19.66 -19.06 -15.96
C GLU A 633 -18.57 -20.10 -16.29
N GLY A 634 -18.80 -21.36 -15.90
CA GLY A 634 -17.92 -22.50 -16.12
C GLY A 634 -16.64 -22.48 -15.28
N HIS A 635 -16.59 -21.67 -14.22
CA HIS A 635 -15.52 -21.74 -13.21
C HIS A 635 -15.58 -23.06 -12.43
N LEU A 636 -16.77 -23.64 -12.33
CA LEU A 636 -17.02 -25.01 -11.87
C LEU A 636 -17.78 -25.78 -12.95
N TYR A 637 -17.75 -27.11 -12.88
CA TYR A 637 -18.57 -27.97 -13.71
C TYR A 637 -19.36 -28.98 -12.86
N ALA A 638 -20.56 -29.32 -13.31
CA ALA A 638 -21.35 -30.38 -12.69
C ALA A 638 -20.90 -31.74 -13.21
N ALA A 639 -20.75 -32.72 -12.32
CA ALA A 639 -20.45 -34.09 -12.67
C ALA A 639 -21.33 -35.06 -11.86
N THR A 640 -21.43 -36.30 -12.32
CA THR A 640 -22.11 -37.38 -11.58
C THR A 640 -21.08 -38.45 -11.26
N GLY A 641 -20.99 -38.80 -9.98
CA GLY A 641 -20.09 -39.84 -9.50
C GLY A 641 -20.81 -40.86 -8.64
N SER A 642 -20.03 -41.63 -7.89
CA SER A 642 -20.54 -42.51 -6.84
C SER A 642 -19.79 -42.28 -5.53
N ILE A 643 -20.28 -42.80 -4.42
CA ILE A 643 -19.60 -42.77 -3.12
C ILE A 643 -19.37 -44.20 -2.66
N ASP A 644 -18.16 -44.53 -2.22
CA ASP A 644 -17.87 -45.85 -1.66
C ASP A 644 -18.31 -46.00 -0.20
N THR A 645 -18.09 -47.18 0.38
CA THR A 645 -18.45 -47.46 1.78
C THR A 645 -17.70 -46.60 2.81
N ASN A 646 -16.60 -45.94 2.41
CA ASN A 646 -15.81 -45.06 3.26
C ASN A 646 -16.22 -43.58 3.11
N GLY A 647 -17.18 -43.28 2.23
CA GLY A 647 -17.62 -41.92 1.97
C GLY A 647 -16.78 -41.18 0.92
N GLU A 648 -15.86 -41.86 0.21
CA GLU A 648 -15.03 -41.21 -0.80
C GLU A 648 -15.74 -41.13 -2.17
N PRO A 649 -15.73 -39.97 -2.85
CA PRO A 649 -16.38 -39.81 -4.14
C PRO A 649 -15.53 -40.38 -5.29
N HIS A 650 -16.12 -41.17 -6.20
CA HIS A 650 -15.50 -41.70 -7.42
C HIS A 650 -16.08 -41.06 -8.69
N HIS A 651 -15.23 -40.72 -9.64
CA HIS A 651 -15.61 -40.20 -10.96
C HIS A 651 -14.73 -40.82 -12.06
N PRO A 652 -15.32 -41.48 -13.09
CA PRO A 652 -16.76 -41.76 -13.24
C PRO A 652 -17.27 -42.71 -12.14
N GLY A 653 -18.59 -42.72 -11.91
CA GLY A 653 -19.21 -43.57 -10.88
C GLY A 653 -18.98 -45.06 -11.13
N ARG A 654 -18.80 -45.83 -10.05
CA ARG A 654 -18.53 -47.27 -10.10
C ARG A 654 -19.82 -48.11 -10.03
N PRO A 655 -19.89 -49.25 -10.73
CA PRO A 655 -21.04 -50.15 -10.63
C PRO A 655 -21.24 -50.67 -9.20
N GLY A 656 -22.45 -50.57 -8.66
CA GLY A 656 -22.82 -51.06 -7.33
C GLY A 656 -22.69 -50.04 -6.19
N GLU A 657 -22.15 -48.85 -6.44
CA GLU A 657 -22.07 -47.75 -5.47
C GLU A 657 -23.24 -46.74 -5.68
N PRO A 658 -23.73 -46.06 -4.62
CA PRO A 658 -24.77 -45.03 -4.75
C PRO A 658 -24.29 -43.85 -5.59
N GLY A 659 -25.11 -43.43 -6.57
CA GLY A 659 -24.83 -42.26 -7.41
C GLY A 659 -25.00 -40.94 -6.65
N VAL A 660 -24.10 -39.98 -6.90
CA VAL A 660 -24.11 -38.66 -6.25
C VAL A 660 -23.79 -37.52 -7.22
N ALA A 661 -24.34 -36.34 -6.96
CA ALA A 661 -23.98 -35.10 -7.65
C ALA A 661 -22.63 -34.57 -7.14
N LEU A 662 -21.70 -34.34 -8.06
CA LEU A 662 -20.39 -33.78 -7.81
C LEU A 662 -20.27 -32.38 -8.42
N ILE A 663 -19.50 -31.53 -7.75
CA ILE A 663 -19.05 -30.23 -8.22
C ILE A 663 -17.56 -30.36 -8.51
N GLY A 664 -17.16 -30.06 -9.74
CA GLY A 664 -15.79 -30.15 -10.19
C GLY A 664 -15.15 -28.80 -10.46
N TYR A 665 -13.87 -28.68 -10.14
CA TYR A 665 -13.01 -27.59 -10.57
C TYR A 665 -11.93 -28.14 -11.52
N ALA A 666 -11.70 -27.43 -12.62
CA ALA A 666 -10.65 -27.68 -13.59
C ALA A 666 -9.80 -26.42 -13.77
N PRO A 667 -8.48 -26.48 -13.58
CA PRO A 667 -7.63 -25.31 -13.84
C PRO A 667 -7.67 -24.96 -15.33
N ARG A 668 -7.99 -23.71 -15.65
CA ARG A 668 -7.97 -23.19 -17.02
C ARG A 668 -6.59 -22.63 -17.32
N ALA A 669 -5.68 -23.48 -17.81
CA ALA A 669 -4.36 -23.06 -18.26
C ALA A 669 -4.43 -22.46 -19.67
N VAL A 670 -4.00 -21.20 -19.82
CA VAL A 670 -3.88 -20.52 -21.12
C VAL A 670 -2.41 -20.26 -21.40
N GLU A 671 -1.88 -20.81 -22.48
CA GLU A 671 -0.52 -20.54 -22.93
C GLU A 671 -0.37 -19.06 -23.33
N LYS A 672 0.68 -18.40 -22.83
CA LYS A 672 1.02 -17.03 -23.21
C LYS A 672 2.40 -16.99 -23.87
N PRO A 673 2.52 -16.53 -25.13
CA PRO A 673 3.83 -16.29 -25.74
C PRO A 673 4.59 -15.24 -24.94
N ARG A 674 5.90 -15.45 -24.70
CA ARG A 674 6.75 -14.44 -24.06
C ARG A 674 6.78 -13.18 -24.93
N SER A 675 6.37 -12.04 -24.38
CA SER A 675 6.56 -10.74 -25.02
C SER A 675 8.07 -10.43 -25.05
N ALA A 676 8.63 -10.25 -26.25
CA ALA A 676 10.01 -9.81 -26.40
C ALA A 676 10.22 -8.42 -25.78
N PRO A 677 11.43 -8.10 -25.26
CA PRO A 677 11.74 -6.76 -24.77
C PRO A 677 11.72 -5.77 -25.94
N GLY A 678 10.64 -4.99 -26.04
CA GLY A 678 10.44 -3.98 -27.08
C GLY A 678 11.23 -2.72 -26.80
N PHE A 679 12.39 -2.55 -27.44
CA PHE A 679 12.99 -1.24 -27.69
C PHE A 679 12.13 -0.49 -28.71
N GLY A 680 11.42 0.54 -28.26
CA GLY A 680 10.63 1.42 -29.12
C GLY A 680 10.72 2.87 -28.66
N ILE A 681 11.71 3.60 -29.18
CA ILE A 681 11.82 5.05 -29.03
C ILE A 681 10.78 5.72 -29.96
N PRO A 682 9.87 6.59 -29.47
CA PRO A 682 9.04 7.41 -30.35
C PRO A 682 9.82 8.63 -30.88
N PRO A 683 9.53 9.13 -32.09
CA PRO A 683 10.27 10.21 -32.72
C PRO A 683 10.02 11.58 -32.08
N GLN A 684 11.08 12.39 -32.04
CA GLN A 684 11.16 13.71 -31.43
C GLN A 684 10.33 14.78 -32.19
N SER A 685 9.64 15.64 -31.44
CA SER A 685 9.06 16.90 -31.93
C SER A 685 9.88 18.12 -31.48
N THR A 686 9.94 19.14 -32.34
CA THR A 686 10.86 20.29 -32.35
C THR A 686 10.66 21.33 -31.22
N GLY A 687 11.68 21.46 -30.37
CA GLY A 687 12.41 22.68 -29.97
C GLY A 687 11.75 23.86 -29.21
N ALA A 688 12.20 24.07 -27.96
CA ALA A 688 12.38 25.39 -27.34
C ALA A 688 13.77 25.44 -26.65
N GLU A 689 14.43 26.59 -26.68
CA GLU A 689 15.80 26.81 -26.22
C GLU A 689 15.82 27.10 -24.72
N HIS A 690 16.57 26.32 -23.93
CA HIS A 690 16.64 26.48 -22.47
C HIS A 690 18.09 26.54 -21.97
N THR A 691 18.36 27.51 -21.08
CA THR A 691 19.66 27.69 -20.42
C THR A 691 19.75 26.81 -19.18
N VAL A 692 20.75 25.92 -19.13
CA VAL A 692 21.03 25.06 -17.98
C VAL A 692 22.09 25.75 -17.13
N HIS A 693 21.76 26.11 -15.88
CA HIS A 693 22.74 26.66 -14.93
C HIS A 693 23.77 25.61 -14.53
N GLY A 694 24.98 26.03 -14.15
CA GLY A 694 26.05 25.08 -13.82
C GLY A 694 25.74 24.27 -12.54
N PHE A 695 25.95 22.95 -12.59
CA PHE A 695 25.62 22.01 -11.51
C PHE A 695 26.66 20.88 -11.39
N LEU A 696 26.60 20.12 -10.30
CA LEU A 696 27.46 18.93 -10.09
C LEU A 696 26.77 17.67 -10.63
N ARG A 697 27.50 16.85 -11.38
CA ARG A 697 27.04 15.57 -11.94
C ARG A 697 27.87 14.43 -11.38
N ARG A 698 27.24 13.35 -10.93
CA ARG A 698 27.96 12.15 -10.47
C ARG A 698 28.67 11.45 -11.64
N LEU A 699 29.88 10.96 -11.40
CA LEU A 699 30.65 10.18 -12.37
C LEU A 699 30.42 8.67 -12.13
N PRO A 700 30.56 7.83 -13.17
CA PRO A 700 30.56 6.38 -13.01
C PRO A 700 31.64 5.91 -12.01
N PRO A 701 31.44 4.76 -11.34
CA PRO A 701 32.45 4.19 -10.43
C PRO A 701 33.82 4.08 -11.12
N GLY A 702 34.88 4.58 -10.47
CA GLY A 702 36.25 4.58 -11.00
C GLY A 702 36.60 5.73 -11.96
N SER A 703 35.67 6.63 -12.27
CA SER A 703 35.92 7.81 -13.11
C SER A 703 36.24 9.05 -12.27
N GLU A 704 37.21 9.87 -12.71
CA GLU A 704 37.60 11.12 -12.04
C GLU A 704 37.29 12.36 -12.89
N PRO A 705 36.95 13.51 -12.27
CA PRO A 705 36.73 14.76 -12.99
C PRO A 705 38.04 15.35 -13.50
N SER A 706 37.99 15.94 -14.69
CA SER A 706 39.14 16.64 -15.26
C SER A 706 39.49 17.90 -14.48
N ASP A 707 40.75 18.34 -14.55
CA ASP A 707 41.21 19.57 -13.91
C ASP A 707 40.47 20.81 -14.42
N ALA A 708 40.02 20.78 -15.68
CA ALA A 708 39.17 21.82 -16.26
C ALA A 708 37.84 21.93 -15.50
N GLN A 709 37.19 20.80 -15.18
CA GLN A 709 35.93 20.81 -14.43
C GLN A 709 36.11 21.16 -12.95
N ARG A 710 37.23 20.76 -12.34
CA ARG A 710 37.64 21.23 -11.01
C ARG A 710 37.82 22.75 -10.98
N ALA A 711 38.52 23.32 -11.97
CA ALA A 711 38.71 24.76 -12.10
C ALA A 711 37.41 25.52 -12.39
N ALA A 712 36.54 24.96 -13.23
CA ALA A 712 35.23 25.51 -13.55
C ALA A 712 34.31 25.55 -12.31
N TYR A 713 34.35 24.50 -11.48
CA TYR A 713 33.67 24.48 -10.19
C TYR A 713 34.20 25.58 -9.25
N ARG A 714 35.52 25.71 -9.07
CA ARG A 714 36.11 26.79 -8.27
C ARG A 714 35.71 28.18 -8.77
N LYS A 715 35.64 28.37 -10.09
CA LYS A 715 35.21 29.63 -10.72
C LYS A 715 33.72 29.88 -10.49
N HIS A 716 32.88 28.84 -10.57
CA HIS A 716 31.47 28.93 -10.23
C HIS A 716 31.27 29.28 -8.75
N CYS A 717 31.97 28.62 -7.82
CA CYS A 717 31.98 28.94 -6.39
C CYS A 717 32.33 30.42 -6.13
N ARG A 718 33.36 30.94 -6.79
CA ARG A 718 33.72 32.37 -6.70
C ARG A 718 32.63 33.30 -7.24
N ARG A 719 32.03 32.95 -8.39
CA ARG A 719 30.95 33.73 -9.01
C ARG A 719 29.70 33.81 -8.13
N VAL A 720 29.39 32.75 -7.39
CA VAL A 720 28.24 32.70 -6.47
C VAL A 720 28.60 33.14 -5.05
N GLY A 721 29.76 33.77 -4.85
CA GLY A 721 30.15 34.41 -3.59
C GLY A 721 30.71 33.48 -2.50
N LYS A 722 31.09 32.24 -2.83
CA LYS A 722 31.77 31.33 -1.87
C LYS A 722 33.25 31.72 -1.71
N ALA A 723 33.78 31.65 -0.49
CA ALA A 723 35.19 31.93 -0.16
C ALA A 723 36.17 31.03 -0.94
N ASP A 724 37.43 31.44 -1.11
CA ASP A 724 38.44 30.61 -1.77
C ASP A 724 38.75 29.34 -0.95
N GLY A 725 38.80 28.17 -1.60
CA GLY A 725 39.13 26.88 -0.95
C GLY A 725 38.18 25.71 -1.24
N TRP A 726 37.05 25.94 -1.91
CA TRP A 726 36.10 24.87 -2.25
C TRP A 726 36.59 24.04 -3.44
N GLU A 727 36.70 22.73 -3.23
CA GLU A 727 37.11 21.76 -4.25
C GLU A 727 35.95 20.83 -4.63
N LEU A 728 36.04 20.27 -5.84
CA LEU A 728 35.02 19.39 -6.38
C LEU A 728 34.97 18.05 -5.58
N PRO A 729 33.79 17.62 -5.09
CA PRO A 729 33.66 16.37 -4.32
C PRO A 729 34.14 15.13 -5.08
N ARG A 730 34.68 14.13 -4.36
CA ARG A 730 35.11 12.85 -4.96
C ARG A 730 33.94 12.16 -5.65
N GLY A 731 34.15 11.69 -6.89
CA GLY A 731 33.14 11.00 -7.68
C GLY A 731 32.13 11.91 -8.39
N TYR A 732 32.35 13.23 -8.39
CA TYR A 732 31.51 14.20 -9.12
C TYR A 732 32.33 14.90 -10.21
N THR A 733 31.66 15.49 -11.19
CA THR A 733 32.18 16.49 -12.12
C THR A 733 31.30 17.73 -12.08
N PHE A 734 31.82 18.86 -12.50
CA PHE A 734 31.01 20.04 -12.71
C PHE A 734 30.53 20.04 -14.17
N VAL A 735 29.36 20.62 -14.40
CA VAL A 735 28.82 20.87 -15.71
C VAL A 735 28.64 22.38 -15.77
N GLU A 736 29.38 23.02 -16.67
CA GLU A 736 29.27 24.45 -16.86
C GLU A 736 27.90 24.85 -17.41
N GLU A 737 27.53 26.09 -17.14
CA GLU A 737 26.32 26.68 -17.67
C GLU A 737 26.35 26.63 -19.20
N HIS A 738 25.35 26.01 -19.81
CA HIS A 738 25.26 25.89 -21.25
C HIS A 738 23.80 25.99 -21.71
N SER A 739 23.60 26.63 -22.85
CA SER A 739 22.30 26.66 -23.51
C SER A 739 22.15 25.40 -24.34
N ARG A 740 21.06 24.65 -24.12
CA ARG A 740 20.68 23.54 -24.98
C ARG A 740 19.59 24.00 -25.94
N ARG A 741 19.82 23.80 -27.23
CA ARG A 741 18.76 23.57 -28.21
C ARG A 741 18.52 22.07 -28.28
N ARG A 742 17.27 21.64 -28.14
CA ARG A 742 16.85 20.27 -28.40
C ARG A 742 16.66 20.09 -29.90
#